data_AF-A0A9D6LQI4-F1
#
_entry.id   AF-A0A9D6LQI4-F1
#
_cell.length_a   1.000
_cell.length_b   1.000
_cell.length_c   1.000
_cell.angle_alpha   90.00
_cell.angle_beta   90.00
_cell.angle_gamma   90.00
#
_symmetry.space_group_name_H-M   'P 1'
#
loop_
_entity.id
_entity.type
_entity.pdbx_description
1 polymer ?
#
loop_
_entity_poly.entity_id
_entity_poly.type
_entity_poly.pdbx_seq_one_letter_code
_entity_poly.pdbx_strand_id
1 'polypeptide(L)'
;MSLKRLFLAQCFCLLAIISQSHAYSVPVHEQMSENAYNLSVLSSINGSYLVQIGLNNDEKFNGKKAMDRVKAGSNFEDNGLRALNHFYDPTTGQGILNLPNFIATDAINWGLKLRTVGTITQEWSIPDARNYFYNALTDPQSSVRETNWANTFQALGHVLHLIEDMAQPQHVRNDPHYENGNPASNIISYDHSRYEEFTADKNNINRLSYTGYPIVNFGNYISYWTAGGSGLADVTNRNFFSEREFMVCNGDICAEQGYAEPIISASSAVDQIVDVPTQTDGTKTGVMTFFPYTFVDPLTGEVVTNPRVLSHSFFDLDLLNIGGWPLFSQNKYTFDESQKILVKRAVGYAAGLLDYFFRGQLTVESVGTNQVVVQNLSEDSLNDGTIELYCDDTSGNRIQVGTVSVSSSINKGEFSNPISITPPSDIQKGYWAVFRGTLGAEQNAVIGSFTDLVWVEEWDKGFKDNHPWWVKVTDPIYQNYIVPGGSLQPTTVQNGVLTMSNFRPAGTVRTGPDSGLQYNEVIIGAFQNGDPKFAPYNDSFPKTISPNTFIRIKVDAMSTVPNPYQPSGFCDPALSSIGDPAWWEYIDLNFSMDGREYYNIKFTTPGNEGYDWSSFGYYNIYLTLGSEMRINVDQLFQSLGIPVVEPLQLNFIDINQQLWDYCSPLSVDQQQSLQMDYIRILEEATPP
;
A
#
# COMPACT_ATOMS: atom_id res chain seq x y z
N MET A 1 -63.43 10.05 5.96
CA MET A 1 -62.03 9.68 5.65
C MET A 1 -61.41 9.21 6.96
N SER A 2 -60.87 7.98 7.06
CA SER A 2 -60.44 7.45 8.36
C SER A 2 -59.16 8.15 8.85
N LEU A 3 -59.02 8.31 10.17
CA LEU A 3 -57.84 8.92 10.82
C LEU A 3 -56.51 8.33 10.33
N LYS A 4 -56.49 7.02 10.02
CA LYS A 4 -55.33 6.32 9.43
C LYS A 4 -54.96 6.82 8.04
N ARG A 5 -55.93 7.13 7.17
CA ARG A 5 -55.65 7.68 5.82
C ARG A 5 -55.20 9.14 5.87
N LEU A 6 -55.67 9.91 6.85
CA LEU A 6 -55.21 11.28 7.08
C LEU A 6 -53.78 11.31 7.61
N PHE A 7 -53.44 10.41 8.55
CA PHE A 7 -52.08 10.25 9.09
C PHE A 7 -51.09 9.75 8.03
N LEU A 8 -51.47 8.76 7.22
CA LEU A 8 -50.66 8.32 6.07
C LEU A 8 -50.47 9.42 5.03
N ALA A 9 -51.51 10.20 4.70
CA ALA A 9 -51.38 11.32 3.78
C ALA A 9 -50.51 12.46 4.33
N GLN A 10 -50.59 12.74 5.64
CA GLN A 10 -49.68 13.68 6.32
C GLN A 10 -48.24 13.16 6.35
N CYS A 11 -48.01 11.88 6.63
CA CYS A 11 -46.67 11.27 6.54
C CYS A 11 -46.13 11.28 5.11
N PHE A 12 -46.95 11.03 4.08
CA PHE A 12 -46.53 11.10 2.68
C PHE A 12 -46.21 12.53 2.22
N CYS A 13 -46.99 13.53 2.66
CA CYS A 13 -46.64 14.94 2.45
C CYS A 13 -45.36 15.32 3.21
N LEU A 14 -45.19 14.91 4.47
CA LEU A 14 -43.96 15.15 5.24
C LEU A 14 -42.74 14.47 4.56
N LEU A 15 -42.90 13.23 4.10
CA LEU A 15 -41.85 12.46 3.42
C LEU A 15 -41.39 13.08 2.10
N ALA A 16 -42.33 13.68 1.34
CA ALA A 16 -42.01 14.44 0.14
C ALA A 16 -41.39 15.82 0.44
N ILE A 17 -41.61 16.36 1.65
CA ILE A 17 -41.05 17.65 2.11
C ILE A 17 -39.60 17.47 2.59
N ILE A 18 -39.28 16.36 3.26
CA ILE A 18 -37.98 16.16 3.92
C ILE A 18 -36.94 15.57 2.95
N SER A 19 -37.36 14.92 1.87
CA SER A 19 -36.48 14.34 0.84
C SER A 19 -35.71 15.36 -0.02
N GLN A 20 -35.63 16.60 0.43
CA GLN A 20 -34.95 17.72 -0.22
C GLN A 20 -34.19 18.58 0.81
N SER A 21 -33.94 18.04 2.01
CA SER A 21 -33.14 18.67 3.06
C SER A 21 -31.68 18.27 2.86
N HIS A 22 -30.90 19.18 2.30
CA HIS A 22 -29.50 19.00 1.93
C HIS A 22 -28.66 19.80 2.92
N ALA A 23 -27.51 19.32 3.37
CA ALA A 23 -26.55 20.23 4.00
C ALA A 23 -25.62 20.68 2.91
N TYR A 24 -25.27 21.97 2.84
CA TYR A 24 -24.40 22.57 1.81
C TYR A 24 -24.81 22.25 0.35
N SER A 25 -24.82 23.26 -0.54
CA SER A 25 -25.11 22.94 -1.95
C SER A 25 -24.07 21.98 -2.54
N VAL A 26 -24.51 21.11 -3.46
CA VAL A 26 -23.69 20.15 -4.21
C VAL A 26 -22.27 20.64 -4.62
N PRO A 27 -22.07 21.87 -5.16
CA PRO A 27 -20.72 22.36 -5.48
C PRO A 27 -19.77 22.48 -4.28
N VAL A 28 -20.28 22.73 -3.07
CA VAL A 28 -19.47 22.91 -1.86
C VAL A 28 -18.95 21.55 -1.37
N HIS A 29 -19.79 20.51 -1.40
CA HIS A 29 -19.38 19.12 -1.13
C HIS A 29 -18.29 18.64 -2.07
N GLU A 30 -18.42 18.91 -3.38
CA GLU A 30 -17.38 18.55 -4.34
C GLU A 30 -16.03 19.22 -4.00
N GLN A 31 -16.04 20.48 -3.56
CA GLN A 31 -14.82 21.18 -3.14
C GLN A 31 -14.24 20.63 -1.84
N MET A 32 -15.07 20.35 -0.82
CA MET A 32 -14.61 19.77 0.44
C MET A 32 -14.01 18.38 0.22
N SER A 33 -14.71 17.52 -0.52
CA SER A 33 -14.27 16.16 -0.85
C SER A 33 -12.99 16.15 -1.71
N GLU A 34 -12.85 17.09 -2.67
CA GLU A 34 -11.63 17.26 -3.44
C GLU A 34 -10.43 17.63 -2.55
N ASN A 35 -10.62 18.60 -1.65
CA ASN A 35 -9.57 19.01 -0.72
C ASN A 35 -9.24 17.91 0.29
N ALA A 36 -10.23 17.16 0.76
CA ALA A 36 -10.03 16.01 1.65
C ALA A 36 -9.22 14.90 0.96
N TYR A 37 -9.55 14.56 -0.28
CA TYR A 37 -8.78 13.63 -1.10
C TYR A 37 -7.33 14.07 -1.25
N ASN A 38 -7.12 15.34 -1.61
CA ASN A 38 -5.79 15.92 -1.82
C ASN A 38 -4.94 15.96 -0.54
N LEU A 39 -5.56 16.10 0.63
CA LEU A 39 -4.85 16.05 1.93
C LEU A 39 -4.55 14.62 2.39
N SER A 40 -5.42 13.67 2.04
CA SER A 40 -5.31 12.27 2.48
C SER A 40 -4.14 11.49 1.83
N VAL A 41 -3.92 10.27 2.33
CA VAL A 41 -2.98 9.27 1.80
C VAL A 41 -3.24 8.86 0.35
N LEU A 42 -4.43 9.14 -0.19
CA LEU A 42 -4.77 8.86 -1.60
C LEU A 42 -4.05 9.78 -2.58
N SER A 43 -3.64 10.98 -2.14
CA SER A 43 -2.91 11.90 -3.01
C SER A 43 -1.48 11.42 -3.25
N SER A 44 -0.96 11.71 -4.44
CA SER A 44 0.42 11.41 -4.80
C SER A 44 1.44 12.19 -3.96
N ILE A 45 1.03 13.31 -3.38
CA ILE A 45 1.90 14.20 -2.59
C ILE A 45 1.99 13.71 -1.14
N ASN A 46 0.88 13.26 -0.54
CA ASN A 46 0.82 12.98 0.90
C ASN A 46 0.90 11.49 1.28
N GLY A 47 0.66 10.54 0.36
CA GLY A 47 0.79 9.11 0.71
C GLY A 47 1.03 8.14 -0.45
N SER A 48 0.60 8.49 -1.68
CA SER A 48 0.71 7.62 -2.86
C SER A 48 0.12 6.21 -2.66
N TYR A 49 -0.94 6.09 -1.85
CA TYR A 49 -1.53 4.77 -1.51
C TYR A 49 -1.92 3.96 -2.75
N LEU A 50 -2.41 4.61 -3.81
CA LEU A 50 -2.78 3.94 -5.06
C LEU A 50 -1.61 3.12 -5.65
N VAL A 51 -0.38 3.64 -5.59
CA VAL A 51 0.81 2.94 -6.09
C VAL A 51 1.10 1.70 -5.25
N GLN A 52 0.91 1.79 -3.92
CA GLN A 52 1.15 0.67 -2.99
C GLN A 52 0.24 -0.53 -3.26
N ILE A 53 -0.89 -0.33 -3.93
CA ILE A 53 -1.84 -1.38 -4.31
C ILE A 53 -1.82 -1.70 -5.82
N GLY A 54 -0.80 -1.22 -6.54
CA GLY A 54 -0.55 -1.55 -7.94
C GLY A 54 -1.38 -0.74 -8.92
N LEU A 55 -1.84 0.46 -8.53
CA LEU A 55 -2.57 1.40 -9.38
C LEU A 55 -1.72 2.65 -9.68
N ASN A 56 -2.04 3.33 -10.77
CA ASN A 56 -1.42 4.63 -11.09
C ASN A 56 -2.27 5.79 -10.55
N ASN A 57 -1.63 6.90 -10.17
CA ASN A 57 -2.33 8.10 -9.69
C ASN A 57 -3.28 8.72 -10.74
N ASP A 58 -2.99 8.52 -12.03
CA ASP A 58 -3.82 8.99 -13.15
C ASP A 58 -4.78 7.91 -13.69
N GLU A 59 -4.85 6.76 -13.04
CA GLU A 59 -5.70 5.65 -13.46
C GLU A 59 -7.18 6.04 -13.43
N LYS A 60 -7.92 5.51 -14.41
CA LYS A 60 -9.33 5.82 -14.60
C LYS A 60 -10.15 4.57 -14.33
N PHE A 61 -11.21 4.75 -13.56
CA PHE A 61 -12.16 3.72 -13.18
C PHE A 61 -13.52 4.08 -13.79
N ASN A 62 -13.94 3.31 -14.80
CA ASN A 62 -15.08 3.61 -15.65
C ASN A 62 -14.98 5.03 -16.26
N GLY A 63 -13.78 5.39 -16.73
CA GLY A 63 -13.50 6.65 -17.43
C GLY A 63 -13.22 7.89 -16.57
N LYS A 64 -13.27 7.79 -15.23
CA LYS A 64 -13.01 8.91 -14.29
C LYS A 64 -11.88 8.58 -13.31
N LYS A 65 -11.12 9.57 -12.86
CA LYS A 65 -10.09 9.35 -11.82
C LYS A 65 -10.73 9.04 -10.46
N ALA A 66 -9.96 8.49 -9.53
CA ALA A 66 -10.41 8.23 -8.15
C ALA A 66 -11.00 9.50 -7.49
N MET A 67 -10.29 10.64 -7.60
CA MET A 67 -10.78 11.93 -7.07
C MET A 67 -12.15 12.34 -7.66
N ASP A 68 -12.32 12.21 -8.98
CA ASP A 68 -13.59 12.54 -9.64
C ASP A 68 -14.72 11.60 -9.22
N ARG A 69 -14.41 10.36 -8.81
CA ARG A 69 -15.37 9.40 -8.26
C ARG A 69 -15.80 9.78 -6.85
N VAL A 70 -14.85 10.19 -5.99
CA VAL A 70 -15.15 10.70 -4.65
C VAL A 70 -16.06 11.93 -4.74
N LYS A 71 -15.71 12.91 -5.58
CA LYS A 71 -16.54 14.11 -5.81
C LYS A 71 -17.95 13.78 -6.34
N ALA A 72 -18.03 12.83 -7.28
CA ALA A 72 -19.34 12.40 -7.79
C ALA A 72 -20.17 11.70 -6.71
N GLY A 73 -19.54 10.91 -5.84
CA GLY A 73 -20.21 10.26 -4.72
C GLY A 73 -20.79 11.27 -3.73
N SER A 74 -20.03 12.31 -3.37
CA SER A 74 -20.55 13.34 -2.48
C SER A 74 -21.73 14.09 -3.11
N ASN A 75 -21.61 14.50 -4.37
CA ASN A 75 -22.72 15.08 -5.15
C ASN A 75 -23.99 14.21 -5.16
N PHE A 76 -23.84 12.89 -5.30
CA PHE A 76 -24.99 11.99 -5.45
C PHE A 76 -25.72 11.70 -4.14
N GLU A 77 -25.12 11.96 -2.98
CA GLU A 77 -25.73 11.66 -1.68
C GLU A 77 -26.98 12.50 -1.42
N ASP A 78 -27.02 13.73 -1.95
CA ASP A 78 -28.19 14.60 -1.92
C ASP A 78 -29.36 14.16 -2.82
N ASN A 79 -29.26 13.06 -3.56
CA ASN A 79 -30.34 12.68 -4.46
C ASN A 79 -31.54 12.05 -3.73
N GLY A 80 -32.67 12.76 -3.74
CA GLY A 80 -33.99 12.23 -3.38
C GLY A 80 -34.12 11.85 -1.90
N LEU A 81 -34.66 10.66 -1.61
CA LEU A 81 -34.97 10.25 -0.23
C LEU A 81 -33.73 10.02 0.66
N ARG A 82 -32.51 10.09 0.12
CA ARG A 82 -31.26 9.89 0.89
C ARG A 82 -31.02 11.03 1.90
N ALA A 83 -31.33 12.26 1.48
CA ALA A 83 -31.36 13.50 2.26
C ALA A 83 -32.01 13.36 3.65
N LEU A 84 -33.03 12.49 3.79
CA LEU A 84 -33.68 12.20 5.06
C LEU A 84 -32.72 11.72 6.16
N ASN A 85 -31.55 11.22 5.79
CA ASN A 85 -30.60 10.58 6.70
C ASN A 85 -29.35 11.43 6.95
N HIS A 86 -29.35 12.71 6.57
CA HIS A 86 -28.18 13.59 6.63
C HIS A 86 -28.00 14.30 7.98
N PHE A 87 -28.94 14.08 8.90
CA PHE A 87 -29.02 14.77 10.18
C PHE A 87 -28.50 13.86 11.31
N TYR A 88 -27.80 14.47 12.26
CA TYR A 88 -27.43 13.82 13.52
C TYR A 88 -27.24 14.87 14.61
N ASP A 89 -28.17 14.91 15.57
CA ASP A 89 -28.05 15.73 16.76
C ASP A 89 -27.32 14.96 17.88
N PRO A 90 -26.09 15.36 18.26
CA PRO A 90 -25.30 14.67 19.27
C PRO A 90 -25.87 14.77 20.69
N THR A 91 -26.80 15.69 20.94
CA THR A 91 -27.42 15.87 22.27
C THR A 91 -28.53 14.84 22.52
N THR A 92 -29.18 14.37 21.45
CA THR A 92 -30.30 13.41 21.51
C THR A 92 -29.95 12.06 20.87
N GLY A 93 -28.90 12.01 20.04
CA GLY A 93 -28.51 10.86 19.23
C GLY A 93 -29.50 10.54 18.10
N GLN A 94 -30.31 11.51 17.68
CA GLN A 94 -31.38 11.33 16.69
C GLN A 94 -31.04 12.00 15.35
N GLY A 95 -31.68 11.53 14.28
CA GLY A 95 -31.70 12.19 12.97
C GLY A 95 -32.88 13.14 12.81
N ILE A 96 -33.24 13.45 11.56
CA ILE A 96 -34.23 14.47 11.24
C ILE A 96 -35.60 14.20 11.88
N LEU A 97 -36.20 15.24 12.47
CA LEU A 97 -37.49 15.28 13.13
C LEU A 97 -37.74 14.15 14.15
N ASN A 98 -36.68 13.50 14.63
CA ASN A 98 -36.76 12.28 15.43
C ASN A 98 -37.68 11.22 14.79
N LEU A 99 -37.64 11.13 13.46
CA LEU A 99 -38.47 10.19 12.72
C LEU A 99 -38.15 8.75 13.15
N PRO A 100 -39.17 7.87 13.20
CA PRO A 100 -38.93 6.48 13.53
C PRO A 100 -38.07 5.82 12.44
N ASN A 101 -37.16 4.93 12.85
CA ASN A 101 -36.22 4.23 11.98
C ASN A 101 -36.87 3.63 10.71
N PHE A 102 -38.09 3.09 10.74
CA PHE A 102 -38.70 2.56 9.50
C PHE A 102 -38.95 3.62 8.40
N ILE A 103 -38.77 4.91 8.68
CA ILE A 103 -38.88 6.04 7.75
C ILE A 103 -37.50 6.59 7.36
N ALA A 104 -36.68 6.96 8.35
CA ALA A 104 -35.36 7.56 8.17
C ALA A 104 -34.47 7.21 9.38
N THR A 105 -33.15 7.33 9.21
CA THR A 105 -32.15 7.11 10.26
C THR A 105 -31.23 8.32 10.44
N ASP A 106 -30.38 8.30 11.46
CA ASP A 106 -29.30 9.27 11.62
C ASP A 106 -28.12 9.07 10.65
N ALA A 107 -27.36 10.14 10.39
CA ALA A 107 -26.21 10.14 9.48
C ALA A 107 -25.14 9.09 9.81
N ILE A 108 -24.89 8.83 11.10
CA ILE A 108 -23.92 7.82 11.53
C ILE A 108 -24.37 6.43 11.08
N ASN A 109 -25.60 6.05 11.40
CA ASN A 109 -26.12 4.76 10.99
C ASN A 109 -26.27 4.65 9.47
N TRP A 110 -26.58 5.74 8.78
CA TRP A 110 -26.68 5.74 7.32
C TRP A 110 -25.34 5.49 6.64
N GLY A 111 -24.28 6.18 7.09
CA GLY A 111 -22.92 6.02 6.56
C GLY A 111 -22.22 4.73 7.00
N LEU A 112 -22.57 4.17 8.16
CA LEU A 112 -21.90 2.98 8.72
C LEU A 112 -22.74 1.70 8.67
N LYS A 113 -24.03 1.79 8.31
CA LYS A 113 -24.96 0.67 8.20
C LYS A 113 -25.00 -0.20 9.47
N LEU A 114 -24.97 0.44 10.65
CA LEU A 114 -24.95 -0.23 11.96
C LEU A 114 -26.23 -1.05 12.22
N ARG A 115 -27.33 -0.65 11.58
CA ARG A 115 -28.62 -1.35 11.56
C ARG A 115 -29.29 -1.11 10.20
N THR A 116 -30.10 -2.08 9.77
CA THR A 116 -30.94 -1.94 8.57
C THR A 116 -32.12 -1.02 8.87
N VAL A 117 -32.30 0.03 8.07
CA VAL A 117 -33.28 1.09 8.34
C VAL A 117 -33.91 1.59 7.04
N GLY A 118 -35.18 1.99 7.10
CA GLY A 118 -35.91 2.58 5.96
C GLY A 118 -36.45 1.61 4.90
N THR A 119 -37.08 2.19 3.87
CA THR A 119 -37.56 1.51 2.65
C THR A 119 -36.59 1.63 1.47
N ILE A 120 -35.56 2.48 1.59
CA ILE A 120 -34.51 2.67 0.58
C ILE A 120 -33.30 1.79 0.89
N THR A 121 -32.73 1.19 -0.14
CA THR A 121 -31.51 0.38 0.00
C THR A 121 -30.31 1.29 0.23
N GLN A 122 -29.57 1.05 1.31
CA GLN A 122 -28.24 1.65 1.49
C GLN A 122 -27.18 0.76 0.86
N GLU A 123 -26.51 1.27 -0.16
CA GLU A 123 -25.46 0.61 -0.94
C GLU A 123 -24.15 1.42 -1.02
N TRP A 124 -24.07 2.55 -0.31
CA TRP A 124 -22.92 3.47 -0.33
C TRP A 124 -22.36 3.74 1.08
N SER A 125 -22.44 2.76 1.98
CA SER A 125 -21.89 2.85 3.35
C SER A 125 -20.43 2.37 3.43
N ILE A 126 -19.77 2.57 4.57
CA ILE A 126 -18.41 2.04 4.83
C ILE A 126 -18.32 0.52 4.61
N PRO A 127 -19.25 -0.32 5.14
CA PRO A 127 -19.25 -1.74 4.80
C PRO A 127 -19.38 -2.04 3.31
N ASP A 128 -20.17 -1.26 2.57
CA ASP A 128 -20.31 -1.43 1.12
C ASP A 128 -19.01 -1.03 0.40
N ALA A 129 -18.38 0.09 0.80
CA ALA A 129 -17.07 0.52 0.30
C ALA A 129 -15.97 -0.53 0.53
N ARG A 130 -15.96 -1.19 1.71
CA ARG A 130 -15.04 -2.31 2.02
C ARG A 130 -15.27 -3.50 1.09
N ASN A 131 -16.52 -3.86 0.82
CA ASN A 131 -16.85 -4.95 -0.10
C ASN A 131 -16.45 -4.62 -1.53
N TYR A 132 -16.74 -3.40 -2.01
CA TYR A 132 -16.27 -2.94 -3.31
C TYR A 132 -14.74 -2.97 -3.37
N PHE A 133 -14.05 -2.49 -2.34
CA PHE A 133 -12.59 -2.47 -2.32
C PHE A 133 -11.98 -3.87 -2.37
N TYR A 134 -12.55 -4.83 -1.64
CA TYR A 134 -12.15 -6.23 -1.72
C TYR A 134 -12.33 -6.78 -3.14
N ASN A 135 -13.52 -6.63 -3.73
CA ASN A 135 -13.79 -7.12 -5.08
C ASN A 135 -12.93 -6.43 -6.14
N ALA A 136 -12.59 -5.15 -5.93
CA ALA A 136 -11.68 -4.41 -6.81
C ALA A 136 -10.26 -4.99 -6.82
N LEU A 137 -9.84 -5.60 -5.71
CA LEU A 137 -8.55 -6.28 -5.55
C LEU A 137 -8.60 -7.75 -5.97
N THR A 138 -9.73 -8.44 -5.89
CA THR A 138 -9.78 -9.91 -5.96
C THR A 138 -10.60 -10.49 -7.10
N ASP A 139 -11.54 -9.73 -7.69
CA ASP A 139 -12.46 -10.29 -8.69
C ASP A 139 -11.71 -10.80 -9.92
N PRO A 140 -11.98 -12.02 -10.43
CA PRO A 140 -11.30 -12.57 -11.59
C PRO A 140 -11.35 -11.66 -12.82
N GLN A 141 -12.45 -10.96 -13.06
CA GLN A 141 -12.65 -10.20 -14.29
C GLN A 141 -12.21 -8.74 -14.14
N SER A 142 -11.31 -8.30 -15.02
CA SER A 142 -10.76 -6.93 -14.99
C SER A 142 -11.84 -5.84 -15.07
N SER A 143 -12.87 -6.05 -15.90
CA SER A 143 -14.01 -5.13 -16.02
C SER A 143 -14.85 -5.02 -14.73
N VAL A 144 -14.99 -6.12 -14.00
CA VAL A 144 -15.68 -6.13 -12.70
C VAL A 144 -14.82 -5.45 -11.64
N ARG A 145 -13.50 -5.70 -11.64
CA ARG A 145 -12.55 -4.97 -10.78
C ARG A 145 -12.61 -3.45 -11.03
N GLU A 146 -12.60 -3.02 -12.28
CA GLU A 146 -12.70 -1.60 -12.65
C GLU A 146 -13.98 -0.94 -12.11
N THR A 147 -15.11 -1.65 -12.23
CA THR A 147 -16.39 -1.16 -11.69
C THR A 147 -16.38 -1.10 -10.17
N ASN A 148 -15.79 -2.09 -9.51
CA ASN A 148 -15.67 -2.09 -8.05
C ASN A 148 -14.71 -0.99 -7.56
N TRP A 149 -13.61 -0.70 -8.25
CA TRP A 149 -12.77 0.46 -7.96
C TRP A 149 -13.59 1.76 -8.03
N ALA A 150 -14.35 1.95 -9.11
CA ALA A 150 -15.21 3.11 -9.26
C ALA A 150 -16.21 3.23 -8.10
N ASN A 151 -16.82 2.12 -7.69
CA ASN A 151 -17.78 2.08 -6.59
C ASN A 151 -17.14 2.29 -5.22
N THR A 152 -15.91 1.81 -4.98
CA THR A 152 -15.16 2.09 -3.73
C THR A 152 -15.01 3.59 -3.53
N PHE A 153 -14.47 4.29 -4.52
CA PHE A 153 -14.25 5.74 -4.41
C PHE A 153 -15.56 6.52 -4.36
N GLN A 154 -16.58 6.10 -5.10
CA GLN A 154 -17.90 6.74 -5.04
C GLN A 154 -18.56 6.54 -3.67
N ALA A 155 -18.54 5.32 -3.11
CA ALA A 155 -19.07 5.03 -1.78
C ALA A 155 -18.37 5.87 -0.70
N LEU A 156 -17.05 6.04 -0.79
CA LEU A 156 -16.33 6.94 0.11
C LEU A 156 -16.82 8.38 -0.03
N GLY A 157 -17.05 8.88 -1.25
CA GLY A 157 -17.67 10.20 -1.48
C GLY A 157 -19.02 10.38 -0.80
N HIS A 158 -19.90 9.38 -0.88
CA HIS A 158 -21.18 9.38 -0.17
C HIS A 158 -21.01 9.47 1.35
N VAL A 159 -20.01 8.79 1.93
CA VAL A 159 -19.72 8.87 3.36
C VAL A 159 -19.09 10.22 3.76
N LEU A 160 -18.22 10.78 2.91
CA LEU A 160 -17.64 12.10 3.14
C LEU A 160 -18.71 13.19 3.19
N HIS A 161 -19.70 13.13 2.31
CA HIS A 161 -20.88 14.01 2.34
C HIS A 161 -21.51 14.05 3.74
N LEU A 162 -21.79 12.89 4.33
CA LEU A 162 -22.41 12.80 5.65
C LEU A 162 -21.53 13.32 6.80
N ILE A 163 -20.20 13.34 6.63
CA ILE A 163 -19.28 14.01 7.56
C ILE A 163 -19.33 15.52 7.35
N GLU A 164 -19.29 15.95 6.10
CA GLU A 164 -19.32 17.35 5.70
C GLU A 164 -20.61 18.03 6.20
N ASP A 165 -21.74 17.32 6.20
CA ASP A 165 -23.01 17.76 6.80
C ASP A 165 -22.92 18.06 8.29
N MET A 166 -22.02 17.38 9.02
CA MET A 166 -21.83 17.65 10.46
C MET A 166 -21.14 19.00 10.71
N ALA A 167 -20.59 19.65 9.66
CA ALA A 167 -20.11 21.02 9.70
C ALA A 167 -21.21 22.03 9.32
N GLN A 168 -22.46 21.62 9.23
CA GLN A 168 -23.62 22.48 8.96
C GLN A 168 -24.49 22.54 10.24
N PRO A 169 -24.67 23.72 10.88
CA PRO A 169 -25.33 23.81 12.19
C PRO A 169 -26.77 23.27 12.22
N GLN A 170 -27.54 23.40 11.15
CA GLN A 170 -28.93 22.92 11.05
C GLN A 170 -29.00 21.38 11.00
N HIS A 171 -28.00 20.71 10.41
CA HIS A 171 -27.91 19.25 10.31
C HIS A 171 -27.58 18.57 11.64
N VAL A 172 -26.92 19.30 12.53
CA VAL A 172 -26.58 18.82 13.88
C VAL A 172 -27.51 19.34 14.96
N ARG A 173 -28.49 20.18 14.59
CA ARG A 173 -29.50 20.75 15.51
C ARG A 173 -30.93 20.43 15.11
N ASN A 174 -31.10 19.46 14.21
CA ASN A 174 -32.42 19.00 13.80
C ASN A 174 -33.32 20.14 13.28
N ASP A 175 -32.75 21.06 12.51
CA ASP A 175 -33.44 22.20 11.90
C ASP A 175 -33.74 21.89 10.41
N PRO A 176 -34.91 21.30 10.09
CA PRO A 176 -35.24 20.84 8.74
C PRO A 176 -35.54 21.99 7.79
N HIS A 177 -35.05 21.90 6.55
CA HIS A 177 -35.19 22.89 5.48
C HIS A 177 -35.22 22.20 4.09
N TYR A 178 -35.39 22.94 2.99
CA TYR A 178 -35.57 22.32 1.67
C TYR A 178 -35.01 23.18 0.48
N GLU A 179 -34.67 22.61 -0.69
CA GLU A 179 -33.97 23.36 -1.78
C GLU A 179 -34.74 23.79 -3.07
N ASN A 180 -35.93 23.28 -3.44
CA ASN A 180 -36.55 23.51 -4.79
C ASN A 180 -38.03 23.96 -4.94
N GLY A 181 -38.27 25.23 -5.31
CA GLY A 181 -39.53 25.98 -5.04
C GLY A 181 -40.82 25.15 -5.02
N ASN A 182 -41.35 24.72 -3.87
CA ASN A 182 -42.66 24.06 -3.84
C ASN A 182 -43.81 25.10 -3.83
N PRO A 183 -44.72 25.11 -4.83
CA PRO A 183 -45.89 26.01 -4.86
C PRO A 183 -46.96 25.72 -3.78
N ALA A 184 -46.76 24.73 -2.91
CA ALA A 184 -47.65 24.42 -1.78
C ALA A 184 -47.32 25.16 -0.46
N SER A 185 -46.36 26.09 -0.48
CA SER A 185 -45.78 26.78 0.70
C SER A 185 -46.73 27.71 1.50
N ASN A 186 -48.01 27.80 1.14
CA ASN A 186 -48.97 28.63 1.89
C ASN A 186 -49.55 27.96 3.15
N ILE A 187 -49.18 26.71 3.47
CA ILE A 187 -49.82 25.95 4.58
C ILE A 187 -48.81 25.41 5.62
N ILE A 188 -47.51 25.28 5.29
CA ILE A 188 -46.45 24.81 6.21
C ILE A 188 -45.14 25.54 5.84
N SER A 189 -44.56 26.35 6.73
CA SER A 189 -43.38 27.19 6.43
C SER A 189 -42.04 26.48 6.68
N TYR A 190 -41.61 25.66 5.72
CA TYR A 190 -40.20 25.23 5.65
C TYR A 190 -39.58 25.91 4.41
N ASP A 191 -38.83 26.99 4.62
CA ASP A 191 -38.11 27.71 3.56
C ASP A 191 -36.79 27.00 3.21
N HIS A 192 -36.00 27.59 2.32
CA HIS A 192 -34.64 27.16 2.02
C HIS A 192 -33.67 27.43 3.16
N SER A 193 -32.54 26.74 3.20
CA SER A 193 -31.44 27.09 4.08
C SER A 193 -30.71 28.30 3.51
N ARG A 194 -30.83 29.45 4.18
CA ARG A 194 -30.12 30.66 3.74
C ARG A 194 -28.61 30.52 3.96
N TYR A 195 -28.20 29.69 4.91
CA TYR A 195 -26.79 29.36 5.15
C TYR A 195 -26.18 28.66 3.94
N GLU A 196 -26.89 27.68 3.38
CA GLU A 196 -26.39 26.87 2.26
C GLU A 196 -26.43 27.64 0.95
N GLU A 197 -27.53 28.35 0.68
CA GLU A 197 -27.62 29.26 -0.46
C GLU A 197 -26.49 30.31 -0.44
N PHE A 198 -26.21 30.87 0.74
CA PHE A 198 -25.12 31.82 0.89
C PHE A 198 -23.76 31.17 0.60
N THR A 199 -23.52 29.96 1.11
CA THR A 199 -22.26 29.24 0.90
C THR A 199 -22.08 28.84 -0.57
N ALA A 200 -23.18 28.47 -1.25
CA ALA A 200 -23.24 28.04 -2.64
C ALA A 200 -22.94 29.15 -3.66
N ASP A 201 -23.19 30.41 -3.28
CA ASP A 201 -22.95 31.55 -4.18
C ASP A 201 -21.50 31.52 -4.67
N LYS A 202 -21.33 31.67 -6.00
CA LYS A 202 -20.01 31.55 -6.64
C LYS A 202 -18.98 32.52 -6.09
N ASN A 203 -19.39 33.68 -5.58
CA ASN A 203 -18.44 34.62 -4.98
C ASN A 203 -17.98 34.16 -3.60
N ASN A 204 -18.83 33.43 -2.87
CA ASN A 204 -18.56 32.97 -1.51
C ASN A 204 -17.78 31.66 -1.52
N ILE A 205 -18.14 30.68 -2.35
CA ILE A 205 -17.42 29.41 -2.45
C ILE A 205 -15.93 29.61 -2.78
N ASN A 206 -15.61 30.58 -3.65
CA ASN A 206 -14.23 30.92 -4.03
C ASN A 206 -13.45 31.67 -2.93
N ARG A 207 -14.12 32.13 -1.86
CA ARG A 207 -13.50 32.81 -0.71
C ARG A 207 -13.29 31.88 0.48
N LEU A 208 -13.84 30.67 0.44
CA LEU A 208 -13.71 29.70 1.52
C LEU A 208 -12.26 29.22 1.65
N SER A 209 -11.83 29.04 2.89
CA SER A 209 -10.59 28.33 3.19
C SER A 209 -10.91 26.86 3.41
N TYR A 210 -10.45 26.02 2.49
CA TYR A 210 -10.55 24.56 2.61
C TYR A 210 -9.35 23.94 3.34
N THR A 211 -8.29 24.72 3.57
CA THR A 211 -7.06 24.27 4.22
C THR A 211 -6.85 24.95 5.57
N GLY A 212 -5.87 24.45 6.34
CA GLY A 212 -5.47 25.06 7.61
C GLY A 212 -6.18 24.51 8.85
N TYR A 213 -6.84 23.35 8.74
CA TYR A 213 -7.19 22.50 9.89
C TYR A 213 -6.41 21.18 9.76
N PRO A 214 -5.87 20.61 10.85
CA PRO A 214 -5.12 19.37 10.78
C PRO A 214 -6.01 18.19 10.37
N ILE A 215 -5.39 17.17 9.77
CA ILE A 215 -6.04 15.88 9.51
C ILE A 215 -6.39 15.25 10.87
N VAL A 216 -7.66 14.89 11.03
CA VAL A 216 -8.15 14.31 12.29
C VAL A 216 -7.81 12.83 12.33
N ASN A 217 -7.30 12.36 13.47
CA ASN A 217 -6.97 10.95 13.65
C ASN A 217 -7.80 10.36 14.80
N PHE A 218 -8.84 9.60 14.47
CA PHE A 218 -9.60 8.80 15.42
C PHE A 218 -9.41 7.31 15.17
N GLY A 219 -9.49 6.53 16.25
CA GLY A 219 -9.37 5.07 16.21
C GLY A 219 -10.63 4.31 15.80
N ASN A 220 -11.70 4.99 15.38
CA ASN A 220 -12.92 4.37 14.85
C ASN A 220 -13.75 5.36 14.03
N TYR A 221 -14.63 4.85 13.16
CA TYR A 221 -15.46 5.69 12.29
C TYR A 221 -16.45 6.58 13.04
N ILE A 222 -17.12 6.09 14.10
CA ILE A 222 -18.16 6.85 14.83
C ILE A 222 -17.60 8.16 15.37
N SER A 223 -16.35 8.14 15.85
CA SER A 223 -15.67 9.30 16.41
C SER A 223 -15.52 10.49 15.47
N TYR A 224 -15.55 10.28 14.14
CA TYR A 224 -15.56 11.38 13.18
C TYR A 224 -16.87 12.20 13.25
N TRP A 225 -17.99 11.58 13.60
CA TRP A 225 -19.26 12.28 13.87
C TRP A 225 -19.36 12.76 15.31
N THR A 226 -19.17 11.86 16.28
CA THR A 226 -19.33 12.15 17.73
C THR A 226 -18.30 11.40 18.58
N ALA A 227 -17.62 12.11 19.47
CA ALA A 227 -16.54 11.59 20.31
C ALA A 227 -16.52 12.27 21.68
N GLY A 228 -17.70 12.48 22.29
CA GLY A 228 -17.79 13.06 23.63
C GLY A 228 -17.38 14.54 23.69
N GLY A 229 -17.58 15.27 22.60
CA GLY A 229 -17.26 16.70 22.50
C GLY A 229 -16.32 17.04 21.35
N SER A 230 -15.59 16.05 20.80
CA SER A 230 -14.58 16.25 19.75
C SER A 230 -14.99 15.70 18.38
N GLY A 231 -16.13 15.03 18.23
CA GLY A 231 -16.64 14.71 16.91
C GLY A 231 -17.12 15.97 16.19
N LEU A 232 -17.17 15.96 14.86
CA LEU A 232 -17.53 17.16 14.11
C LEU A 232 -18.95 17.65 14.44
N ALA A 233 -19.89 16.71 14.65
CA ALA A 233 -21.24 17.05 15.07
C ALA A 233 -21.25 17.69 16.47
N ASP A 234 -20.45 17.15 17.40
CA ASP A 234 -20.33 17.68 18.76
C ASP A 234 -19.81 19.13 18.75
N VAL A 235 -18.77 19.39 17.96
CA VAL A 235 -18.13 20.71 17.85
C VAL A 235 -19.07 21.70 17.18
N THR A 236 -19.72 21.32 16.08
CA THR A 236 -20.64 22.21 15.38
C THR A 236 -21.87 22.49 16.24
N ASN A 237 -22.49 21.46 16.82
CA ASN A 237 -23.66 21.61 17.67
C ASN A 237 -23.33 22.50 18.88
N ARG A 238 -22.25 22.24 19.62
CA ARG A 238 -21.95 22.99 20.84
C ARG A 238 -21.60 24.47 20.62
N ASN A 239 -21.06 24.83 19.45
CA ASN A 239 -20.40 26.13 19.28
C ASN A 239 -21.08 27.07 18.26
N PHE A 240 -22.09 26.60 17.53
CA PHE A 240 -22.77 27.38 16.49
C PHE A 240 -24.28 27.26 16.63
N PHE A 241 -24.99 28.34 16.31
CA PHE A 241 -26.45 28.39 16.32
C PHE A 241 -27.03 27.93 14.98
N SER A 242 -28.22 27.35 15.01
CA SER A 242 -29.03 27.08 13.80
C SER A 242 -29.84 28.31 13.40
N GLU A 243 -30.53 28.26 12.26
CA GLU A 243 -31.23 29.43 11.72
C GLU A 243 -32.62 29.63 12.34
N ARG A 244 -33.32 28.54 12.66
CA ARG A 244 -34.77 28.58 12.92
C ARG A 244 -35.17 28.41 14.37
N GLU A 245 -34.26 27.94 15.20
CA GLU A 245 -34.60 27.68 16.59
C GLU A 245 -34.70 28.99 17.40
N PHE A 246 -35.66 29.02 18.31
CA PHE A 246 -35.96 30.22 19.08
C PHE A 246 -34.88 30.50 20.10
N MET A 247 -34.44 31.76 20.19
CA MET A 247 -33.53 32.18 21.26
C MET A 247 -34.29 32.47 22.55
N VAL A 248 -33.79 31.92 23.67
CA VAL A 248 -34.32 32.14 25.02
C VAL A 248 -33.25 32.80 25.87
N CYS A 249 -33.57 33.96 26.45
CA CYS A 249 -32.70 34.68 27.37
C CYS A 249 -33.23 34.60 28.80
N ASN A 250 -32.35 34.27 29.75
CA ASN A 250 -32.60 34.38 31.18
C ASN A 250 -31.61 35.37 31.81
N GLY A 251 -32.06 36.62 31.94
CA GLY A 251 -31.19 37.73 32.29
C GLY A 251 -30.21 38.01 31.15
N ASP A 252 -28.91 38.00 31.47
CA ASP A 252 -27.86 38.29 30.50
C ASP A 252 -27.45 37.08 29.65
N ILE A 253 -27.90 35.87 30.00
CA ILE A 253 -27.49 34.64 29.30
C ILE A 253 -28.57 34.24 28.31
N CYS A 254 -28.19 34.10 27.03
CA CYS A 254 -29.08 33.66 25.96
C CYS A 254 -28.57 32.39 25.29
N ALA A 255 -29.47 31.46 25.02
CA ALA A 255 -29.20 30.19 24.34
C ALA A 255 -30.35 29.81 23.41
N GLU A 256 -30.09 28.91 22.49
CA GLU A 256 -31.10 28.37 21.58
C GLU A 256 -32.03 27.40 22.33
N GLN A 257 -33.33 27.50 22.10
CA GLN A 257 -34.32 26.66 22.77
C GLN A 257 -34.04 25.18 22.47
N GLY A 258 -34.01 24.36 23.52
CA GLY A 258 -33.72 22.92 23.38
C GLY A 258 -32.23 22.57 23.42
N TYR A 259 -31.33 23.55 23.33
CA TYR A 259 -29.88 23.34 23.38
C TYR A 259 -29.24 24.07 24.57
N ALA A 260 -28.32 23.39 25.25
CA ALA A 260 -27.62 23.97 26.40
C ALA A 260 -26.51 24.95 25.99
N GLU A 261 -25.96 24.79 24.79
CA GLU A 261 -24.85 25.57 24.22
C GLU A 261 -25.11 25.82 22.73
N PRO A 262 -24.46 26.81 22.08
CA PRO A 262 -23.62 27.82 22.71
C PRO A 262 -24.48 28.82 23.49
N ILE A 263 -23.94 29.31 24.60
CA ILE A 263 -24.51 30.44 25.33
C ILE A 263 -23.80 31.74 24.98
N ILE A 264 -24.55 32.81 24.72
CA ILE A 264 -24.01 34.16 24.60
C ILE A 264 -24.43 35.01 25.80
N SER A 265 -23.64 36.04 26.06
CA SER A 265 -24.00 37.11 26.98
C SER A 265 -24.62 38.26 26.18
N ALA A 266 -25.83 38.72 26.53
CA ALA A 266 -26.46 39.86 25.86
C ALA A 266 -25.59 41.14 26.01
N SER A 267 -24.85 41.25 27.11
CA SER A 267 -23.89 42.34 27.35
C SER A 267 -22.58 42.20 26.56
N SER A 268 -22.32 41.08 25.86
CA SER A 268 -21.19 40.95 24.93
C SER A 268 -21.46 41.52 23.54
N ALA A 269 -22.65 42.07 23.32
CA ALA A 269 -23.06 42.75 22.08
C ALA A 269 -22.02 43.75 21.57
N VAL A 270 -21.71 43.68 20.28
CA VAL A 270 -20.83 44.61 19.58
C VAL A 270 -21.54 45.19 18.37
N ASP A 271 -21.76 46.49 18.37
CA ASP A 271 -22.28 47.22 17.22
C ASP A 271 -21.21 47.40 16.15
N GLN A 272 -21.51 47.00 14.92
CA GLN A 272 -20.61 47.13 13.78
C GLN A 272 -21.32 47.76 12.58
N ILE A 273 -20.56 48.56 11.83
CA ILE A 273 -21.04 49.13 10.57
C ILE A 273 -20.97 48.04 9.50
N VAL A 274 -22.08 47.81 8.81
CA VAL A 274 -22.24 46.76 7.79
C VAL A 274 -22.92 47.28 6.53
N ASP A 275 -22.57 46.65 5.41
CA ASP A 275 -23.10 46.92 4.07
C ASP A 275 -24.41 46.15 3.75
N VAL A 276 -25.53 46.85 3.80
CA VAL A 276 -26.86 46.33 3.50
C VAL A 276 -27.20 46.55 2.02
N PRO A 277 -27.25 45.49 1.19
CA PRO A 277 -27.74 45.60 -0.18
C PRO A 277 -29.23 45.89 -0.16
N THR A 278 -29.65 46.90 -0.92
CA THR A 278 -31.07 47.25 -1.10
C THR A 278 -31.50 46.88 -2.53
N GLN A 279 -32.81 46.61 -2.72
CA GLN A 279 -33.32 46.21 -4.04
C GLN A 279 -33.21 47.31 -5.11
N THR A 280 -33.22 48.59 -4.73
CA THR A 280 -33.30 49.72 -5.68
C THR A 280 -32.19 50.77 -5.52
N ASP A 281 -31.60 50.90 -4.34
CA ASP A 281 -30.78 52.08 -3.98
C ASP A 281 -29.29 51.73 -3.77
N GLY A 282 -28.86 50.58 -4.32
CA GLY A 282 -27.52 50.03 -4.16
C GLY A 282 -27.24 49.54 -2.74
N THR A 283 -25.96 49.52 -2.35
CA THR A 283 -25.53 49.17 -0.99
C THR A 283 -25.61 50.39 -0.09
N LYS A 284 -26.23 50.24 1.07
CA LYS A 284 -26.24 51.23 2.15
C LYS A 284 -25.42 50.74 3.33
N THR A 285 -24.91 51.65 4.15
CA THR A 285 -24.26 51.29 5.42
C THR A 285 -25.25 51.44 6.57
N GLY A 286 -25.30 50.47 7.47
CA GLY A 286 -26.07 50.56 8.71
C GLY A 286 -25.33 49.93 9.88
N VAL A 287 -25.86 50.10 11.09
CA VAL A 287 -25.30 49.48 12.29
C VAL A 287 -26.07 48.19 12.57
N MET A 288 -25.34 47.10 12.80
CA MET A 288 -25.89 45.82 13.23
C MET A 288 -25.14 45.35 14.47
N THR A 289 -25.88 44.84 15.45
CA THR A 289 -25.32 44.28 16.68
C THR A 289 -24.98 42.81 16.46
N PHE A 290 -23.74 42.43 16.76
CA PHE A 290 -23.24 41.05 16.71
C PHE A 290 -22.85 40.55 18.08
N PHE A 291 -22.92 39.24 18.26
CA PHE A 291 -22.49 38.56 19.48
C PHE A 291 -21.30 37.67 19.15
N PRO A 292 -20.13 37.92 19.77
CA PRO A 292 -18.99 37.04 19.64
C PRO A 292 -19.14 35.83 20.56
N TYR A 293 -18.57 34.69 20.14
CA TYR A 293 -18.43 33.50 20.96
C TYR A 293 -17.03 32.91 20.79
N THR A 294 -16.46 32.42 21.88
CA THR A 294 -15.12 31.82 21.89
C THR A 294 -15.19 30.46 22.56
N PHE A 295 -14.57 29.48 21.92
CA PHE A 295 -14.46 28.13 22.46
C PHE A 295 -13.03 27.60 22.28
N VAL A 296 -12.70 26.53 23.00
CA VAL A 296 -11.44 25.80 22.81
C VAL A 296 -11.72 24.62 21.90
N ASP A 297 -11.02 24.54 20.78
CA ASP A 297 -11.12 23.40 19.88
C ASP A 297 -10.60 22.14 20.59
N PRO A 298 -11.43 21.09 20.70
CA PRO A 298 -11.12 19.95 21.57
C PRO A 298 -10.02 19.04 21.01
N LEU A 299 -9.68 19.16 19.71
CA LEU A 299 -8.62 18.36 19.08
C LEU A 299 -7.28 19.10 19.09
N THR A 300 -7.30 20.39 18.78
CA THR A 300 -6.08 21.20 18.65
C THR A 300 -5.70 21.94 19.92
N GLY A 301 -6.64 22.13 20.85
CA GLY A 301 -6.48 22.99 22.02
C GLY A 301 -6.44 24.48 21.68
N GLU A 302 -6.62 24.87 20.41
CA GLU A 302 -6.61 26.27 19.99
C GLU A 302 -7.86 27.00 20.48
N VAL A 303 -7.67 28.25 20.90
CA VAL A 303 -8.79 29.15 21.22
C VAL A 303 -9.33 29.72 19.91
N VAL A 304 -10.60 29.44 19.63
CA VAL A 304 -11.28 29.82 18.40
C VAL A 304 -12.35 30.84 18.73
N THR A 305 -12.26 32.01 18.12
CA THR A 305 -13.25 33.09 18.28
C THR A 305 -14.04 33.25 16.98
N ASN A 306 -15.36 33.08 17.07
CA ASN A 306 -16.29 33.56 16.06
C ASN A 306 -16.77 34.97 16.47
N PRO A 307 -16.36 36.04 15.78
CA PRO A 307 -16.72 37.40 16.17
C PRO A 307 -18.19 37.74 15.89
N ARG A 308 -18.92 36.89 15.16
CA ARG A 308 -20.30 37.10 14.72
C ARG A 308 -21.08 35.78 14.71
N VAL A 309 -21.10 35.05 15.83
CA VAL A 309 -21.81 33.76 15.89
C VAL A 309 -23.33 33.94 15.81
N LEU A 310 -23.82 35.09 16.28
CA LEU A 310 -25.23 35.49 16.25
C LEU A 310 -25.32 37.01 16.06
N SER A 311 -26.48 37.49 15.64
CA SER A 311 -26.75 38.92 15.51
C SER A 311 -28.15 39.27 16.01
N HIS A 312 -28.37 40.55 16.25
CA HIS A 312 -29.70 41.14 16.23
C HIS A 312 -30.15 41.38 14.78
N SER A 313 -31.46 41.40 14.56
CA SER A 313 -32.04 41.81 13.28
C SER A 313 -31.64 43.24 12.96
N PHE A 314 -31.49 43.54 11.67
CA PHE A 314 -31.19 44.91 11.23
C PHE A 314 -32.27 45.92 11.65
N PHE A 315 -33.50 45.46 11.88
CA PHE A 315 -34.63 46.30 12.32
C PHE A 315 -34.74 46.44 13.84
N ASP A 316 -33.82 45.83 14.61
CA ASP A 316 -33.93 45.84 16.07
C ASP A 316 -33.77 47.22 16.68
N LEU A 317 -33.03 48.12 16.03
CA LEU A 317 -32.97 49.53 16.45
C LEU A 317 -34.35 50.18 16.39
N ASP A 318 -35.13 49.92 15.33
CA ASP A 318 -36.49 50.44 15.20
C ASP A 318 -37.45 49.77 16.19
N LEU A 319 -37.30 48.47 16.42
CA LEU A 319 -38.07 47.73 17.42
C LEU A 319 -37.81 48.27 18.83
N LEU A 320 -36.55 48.48 19.21
CA LEU A 320 -36.17 49.05 20.51
C LEU A 320 -36.71 50.47 20.68
N ASN A 321 -36.66 51.30 19.61
CA ASN A 321 -37.16 52.67 19.64
C ASN A 321 -38.68 52.76 19.89
N ILE A 322 -39.46 51.74 19.50
CA ILE A 322 -40.89 51.65 19.79
C ILE A 322 -41.22 50.89 21.07
N GLY A 323 -40.21 50.55 21.89
CA GLY A 323 -40.37 49.79 23.13
C GLY A 323 -40.58 48.28 22.93
N GLY A 324 -40.25 47.77 21.74
CA GLY A 324 -40.19 46.35 21.43
C GLY A 324 -38.91 45.67 21.92
N TRP A 325 -38.80 44.38 21.63
CA TRP A 325 -37.65 43.55 21.99
C TRP A 325 -36.84 43.22 20.74
N PRO A 326 -35.50 43.17 20.83
CA PRO A 326 -34.67 42.78 19.70
C PRO A 326 -34.89 41.29 19.37
N LEU A 327 -34.73 40.94 18.10
CA LEU A 327 -34.88 39.59 17.57
C LEU A 327 -33.52 39.06 17.11
N PHE A 328 -33.07 37.97 17.74
CA PHE A 328 -31.89 37.28 17.28
C PHE A 328 -32.08 36.73 15.85
N SER A 329 -31.01 36.80 15.07
CA SER A 329 -31.03 36.41 13.67
C SER A 329 -29.68 35.86 13.23
N GLN A 330 -29.76 34.84 12.37
CA GLN A 330 -28.68 34.40 11.50
C GLN A 330 -28.78 35.10 10.14
N ASN A 331 -27.65 35.53 9.58
CA ASN A 331 -27.59 36.25 8.31
C ASN A 331 -26.23 36.08 7.60
N LYS A 332 -26.07 36.67 6.41
CA LYS A 332 -24.85 36.56 5.61
C LYS A 332 -23.53 36.84 6.35
N TYR A 333 -23.53 37.71 7.36
CA TYR A 333 -22.32 38.02 8.13
C TYR A 333 -21.99 36.96 9.16
N THR A 334 -23.02 36.38 9.80
CA THR A 334 -22.83 35.28 10.75
C THR A 334 -22.47 33.98 10.01
N PHE A 335 -23.06 33.79 8.83
CA PHE A 335 -22.73 32.70 7.91
C PHE A 335 -21.26 32.79 7.45
N ASP A 336 -20.81 33.96 7.00
CA ASP A 336 -19.44 34.16 6.50
C ASP A 336 -18.37 33.86 7.56
N GLU A 337 -18.60 34.21 8.82
CA GLU A 337 -17.65 33.88 9.89
C GLU A 337 -17.72 32.39 10.27
N SER A 338 -18.91 31.80 10.29
CA SER A 338 -19.09 30.39 10.66
C SER A 338 -18.45 29.45 9.63
N GLN A 339 -18.63 29.70 8.33
CA GLN A 339 -18.07 28.86 7.26
C GLN A 339 -16.53 28.86 7.24
N LYS A 340 -15.88 29.99 7.58
CA LYS A 340 -14.39 30.07 7.70
C LYS A 340 -13.83 29.13 8.76
N ILE A 341 -14.66 28.78 9.74
CA ILE A 341 -14.32 27.94 10.87
C ILE A 341 -14.70 26.48 10.56
N LEU A 342 -15.89 26.25 10.01
CA LEU A 342 -16.49 24.93 9.81
C LEU A 342 -15.98 24.19 8.56
N VAL A 343 -15.79 24.87 7.42
CA VAL A 343 -15.45 24.21 6.13
C VAL A 343 -14.08 23.52 6.19
N LYS A 344 -13.03 24.21 6.66
CA LYS A 344 -11.72 23.59 6.83
C LYS A 344 -11.71 22.43 7.83
N ARG A 345 -12.59 22.46 8.84
CA ARG A 345 -12.77 21.33 9.76
C ARG A 345 -13.39 20.14 9.05
N ALA A 346 -14.47 20.34 8.31
CA ALA A 346 -15.09 19.30 7.49
C ALA A 346 -14.05 18.58 6.63
N VAL A 347 -13.20 19.34 5.93
CA VAL A 347 -12.10 18.82 5.13
C VAL A 347 -11.12 17.98 5.95
N GLY A 348 -10.69 18.45 7.14
CA GLY A 348 -9.76 17.71 8.00
C GLY A 348 -10.33 16.42 8.58
N TYR A 349 -11.63 16.40 8.91
CA TYR A 349 -12.34 15.19 9.36
C TYR A 349 -12.55 14.21 8.20
N ALA A 350 -12.96 14.70 7.03
CA ALA A 350 -13.12 13.89 5.82
C ALA A 350 -11.80 13.25 5.37
N ALA A 351 -10.70 14.01 5.37
CA ALA A 351 -9.36 13.49 5.08
C ALA A 351 -8.95 12.41 6.09
N GLY A 352 -9.20 12.65 7.38
CA GLY A 352 -8.93 11.68 8.43
C GLY A 352 -9.70 10.37 8.27
N LEU A 353 -10.97 10.44 7.86
CA LEU A 353 -11.78 9.26 7.57
C LEU A 353 -11.21 8.45 6.40
N LEU A 354 -10.75 9.11 5.33
CA LEU A 354 -10.04 8.45 4.22
C LEU A 354 -8.76 7.78 4.71
N ASP A 355 -7.94 8.48 5.50
CA ASP A 355 -6.71 7.94 6.07
C ASP A 355 -7.00 6.72 6.95
N TYR A 356 -8.04 6.78 7.77
CA TYR A 356 -8.47 5.65 8.58
C TYR A 356 -8.92 4.47 7.71
N PHE A 357 -9.67 4.70 6.63
CA PHE A 357 -10.09 3.63 5.71
C PHE A 357 -8.86 2.94 5.08
N PHE A 358 -7.85 3.68 4.66
CA PHE A 358 -6.64 3.15 4.00
C PHE A 358 -5.44 2.94 4.92
N ARG A 359 -5.64 2.92 6.25
CA ARG A 359 -4.53 2.85 7.25
C ARG A 359 -3.75 1.53 7.25
N GLY A 360 -4.31 0.48 6.67
CA GLY A 360 -3.68 -0.82 6.63
C GLY A 360 -2.52 -0.85 5.64
N GLN A 361 -1.38 -1.42 6.05
CA GLN A 361 -0.18 -1.54 5.23
C GLN A 361 0.43 -2.94 5.39
N LEU A 362 0.78 -3.55 4.26
CA LEU A 362 1.42 -4.86 4.19
C LEU A 362 2.65 -4.78 3.28
N THR A 363 3.66 -5.59 3.59
CA THR A 363 4.71 -5.95 2.63
C THR A 363 4.80 -7.47 2.49
N VAL A 364 5.26 -7.94 1.34
CA VAL A 364 5.39 -9.37 1.03
C VAL A 364 6.84 -9.67 0.74
N GLU A 365 7.38 -10.70 1.37
CA GLU A 365 8.77 -11.14 1.21
C GLU A 365 8.80 -12.60 0.78
N SER A 366 9.66 -12.93 -0.18
CA SER A 366 9.95 -14.33 -0.50
C SER A 366 10.86 -14.93 0.57
N VAL A 367 10.53 -16.14 0.99
CA VAL A 367 11.31 -16.93 1.97
C VAL A 367 11.82 -18.25 1.39
N GLY A 368 11.61 -18.46 0.10
CA GLY A 368 12.02 -19.65 -0.63
C GLY A 368 11.29 -19.76 -1.97
N THR A 369 11.60 -20.83 -2.71
CA THR A 369 10.94 -21.14 -4.00
C THR A 369 9.42 -21.23 -3.81
N ASN A 370 8.66 -20.36 -4.49
CA ASN A 370 7.20 -20.32 -4.41
C ASN A 370 6.64 -20.21 -2.97
N GLN A 371 7.40 -19.63 -2.04
CA GLN A 371 6.96 -19.39 -0.67
C GLN A 371 7.20 -17.94 -0.26
N VAL A 372 6.17 -17.33 0.32
CA VAL A 372 6.23 -15.96 0.84
C VAL A 372 5.75 -15.86 2.27
N VAL A 373 6.13 -14.78 2.94
CA VAL A 373 5.51 -14.31 4.18
C VAL A 373 5.01 -12.89 3.96
N VAL A 374 3.96 -12.52 4.70
CA VAL A 374 3.41 -11.16 4.68
C VAL A 374 3.68 -10.51 6.02
N GLN A 375 4.33 -9.35 6.02
CA GLN A 375 4.57 -8.55 7.21
C GLN A 375 3.46 -7.51 7.38
N ASN A 376 2.96 -7.34 8.60
CA ASN A 376 2.09 -6.23 8.93
C ASN A 376 2.91 -4.97 9.20
N LEU A 377 2.69 -3.90 8.43
CA LEU A 377 3.32 -2.60 8.65
C LEU A 377 2.37 -1.58 9.32
N SER A 378 1.08 -1.91 9.40
CA SER A 378 0.05 -1.11 10.06
C SER A 378 0.34 -0.99 11.56
N GLU A 379 -0.06 0.14 12.18
CA GLU A 379 -0.04 0.26 13.65
C GLU A 379 -0.99 -0.74 14.32
N ASP A 380 -2.14 -0.97 13.71
CA ASP A 380 -3.14 -1.93 14.18
C ASP A 380 -2.74 -3.36 13.87
N SER A 381 -3.06 -4.29 14.78
CA SER A 381 -2.83 -5.72 14.54
C SER A 381 -3.87 -6.33 13.60
N LEU A 382 -3.43 -7.32 12.82
CA LEU A 382 -4.30 -8.15 11.97
C LEU A 382 -4.83 -9.33 12.78
N ASN A 383 -6.14 -9.53 12.78
CA ASN A 383 -6.81 -10.58 13.54
C ASN A 383 -7.95 -11.22 12.73
N ASP A 384 -8.37 -12.43 13.10
CA ASP A 384 -9.62 -13.07 12.68
C ASP A 384 -9.93 -12.90 11.18
N GLY A 385 -9.03 -13.37 10.32
CA GLY A 385 -9.10 -13.12 8.88
C GLY A 385 -8.22 -14.02 8.04
N THR A 386 -8.08 -13.65 6.77
CA THR A 386 -7.26 -14.35 5.78
C THR A 386 -6.37 -13.37 5.04
N ILE A 387 -5.17 -13.81 4.68
CA ILE A 387 -4.29 -13.15 3.73
C ILE A 387 -4.28 -14.00 2.47
N GLU A 388 -4.66 -13.40 1.35
CA GLU A 388 -4.82 -14.04 0.05
C GLU A 388 -3.83 -13.42 -0.94
N LEU A 389 -3.15 -14.27 -1.71
CA LEU A 389 -2.17 -13.87 -2.71
C LEU A 389 -2.75 -14.08 -4.09
N TYR A 390 -2.62 -13.08 -4.95
CA TYR A 390 -3.12 -13.11 -6.32
C TYR A 390 -2.09 -12.64 -7.33
N CYS A 391 -2.24 -13.06 -8.58
CA CYS A 391 -1.56 -12.49 -9.75
C CYS A 391 -2.55 -12.33 -10.91
N ASP A 392 -2.17 -11.57 -11.95
CA ASP A 392 -2.94 -11.50 -13.20
C ASP A 392 -2.31 -12.44 -14.25
N ASP A 393 -3.14 -13.25 -14.93
CA ASP A 393 -2.73 -14.04 -16.09
C ASP A 393 -2.48 -13.15 -17.33
N THR A 394 -1.94 -13.72 -18.41
CA THR A 394 -1.72 -12.99 -19.68
C THR A 394 -2.97 -12.36 -20.29
N SER A 395 -4.16 -12.84 -19.92
CA SER A 395 -5.46 -12.29 -20.35
C SER A 395 -5.98 -11.18 -19.41
N GLY A 396 -5.24 -10.87 -18.34
CA GLY A 396 -5.60 -9.88 -17.32
C GLY A 396 -6.60 -10.39 -16.29
N ASN A 397 -6.84 -11.69 -16.18
CA ASN A 397 -7.72 -12.25 -15.14
C ASN A 397 -6.96 -12.42 -13.82
N ARG A 398 -7.62 -12.06 -12.71
CA ARG A 398 -7.08 -12.19 -11.36
C ARG A 398 -7.23 -13.64 -10.88
N ILE A 399 -6.12 -14.27 -10.52
CA ILE A 399 -6.09 -15.66 -10.05
C ILE A 399 -5.52 -15.69 -8.64
N GLN A 400 -6.22 -16.36 -7.73
CA GLN A 400 -5.70 -16.63 -6.40
C GLN A 400 -4.65 -17.74 -6.47
N VAL A 401 -3.43 -17.44 -6.02
CA VAL A 401 -2.27 -18.34 -6.10
C VAL A 401 -1.83 -18.86 -4.73
N GLY A 402 -2.30 -18.24 -3.64
CA GLY A 402 -2.00 -18.67 -2.28
C GLY A 402 -2.95 -18.06 -1.26
N THR A 403 -3.01 -18.66 -0.06
CA THR A 403 -3.80 -18.13 1.06
C THR A 403 -3.27 -18.64 2.39
N VAL A 404 -3.48 -17.85 3.45
CA VAL A 404 -3.21 -18.25 4.84
C VAL A 404 -4.23 -17.63 5.78
N SER A 405 -4.69 -18.39 6.76
CA SER A 405 -5.54 -17.88 7.84
C SER A 405 -4.70 -17.16 8.90
N VAL A 406 -5.20 -16.04 9.40
CA VAL A 406 -4.65 -15.32 10.55
C VAL A 406 -5.25 -15.93 11.81
N SER A 407 -4.65 -17.03 12.28
CA SER A 407 -5.08 -17.76 13.48
C SER A 407 -4.56 -17.16 14.80
N SER A 408 -3.53 -16.33 14.72
CA SER A 408 -2.96 -15.56 15.83
C SER A 408 -2.75 -14.13 15.36
N SER A 409 -2.89 -13.19 16.29
CA SER A 409 -2.69 -11.75 16.00
C SER A 409 -1.32 -11.51 15.37
N ILE A 410 -1.28 -10.74 14.27
CA ILE A 410 -0.04 -10.29 13.62
C ILE A 410 0.11 -8.80 13.94
N ASN A 411 0.98 -8.48 14.89
CA ASN A 411 1.25 -7.11 15.29
C ASN A 411 2.18 -6.42 14.29
N LYS A 412 2.36 -5.10 14.43
CA LYS A 412 3.28 -4.33 13.60
C LYS A 412 4.69 -4.93 13.61
N GLY A 413 5.24 -5.15 12.43
CA GLY A 413 6.56 -5.72 12.21
C GLY A 413 6.60 -7.26 12.27
N GLU A 414 5.51 -7.92 12.66
CA GLU A 414 5.42 -9.39 12.67
C GLU A 414 4.97 -9.93 11.30
N PHE A 415 5.28 -11.21 11.08
CA PHE A 415 5.03 -11.91 9.82
C PHE A 415 3.91 -12.93 9.97
N SER A 416 3.20 -13.18 8.87
CA SER A 416 2.28 -14.31 8.73
C SER A 416 3.03 -15.65 8.77
N ASN A 417 2.28 -16.74 8.95
CA ASN A 417 2.80 -18.06 8.57
C ASN A 417 3.14 -18.07 7.06
N PRO A 418 4.12 -18.89 6.64
CA PRO A 418 4.48 -19.00 5.23
C PRO A 418 3.30 -19.42 4.35
N ILE A 419 3.19 -18.77 3.19
CA ILE A 419 2.18 -19.01 2.17
C ILE A 419 2.86 -19.71 0.99
N SER A 420 2.45 -20.94 0.70
CA SER A 420 2.84 -21.62 -0.55
C SER A 420 2.04 -21.04 -1.71
N ILE A 421 2.75 -20.68 -2.78
CA ILE A 421 2.19 -20.09 -3.99
C ILE A 421 2.22 -21.13 -5.11
N THR A 422 1.14 -21.22 -5.88
CA THR A 422 1.10 -22.00 -7.12
C THR A 422 0.90 -21.04 -8.29
N PRO A 423 1.99 -20.44 -8.82
CA PRO A 423 1.86 -19.46 -9.89
C PRO A 423 1.44 -20.14 -11.20
N PRO A 424 0.55 -19.51 -12.01
CA PRO A 424 0.29 -19.98 -13.37
C PRO A 424 1.54 -19.84 -14.24
N SER A 425 1.62 -20.60 -15.34
CA SER A 425 2.75 -20.58 -16.27
C SER A 425 2.95 -19.24 -17.00
N ASP A 426 1.95 -18.38 -16.97
CA ASP A 426 1.77 -17.22 -17.83
C ASP A 426 1.30 -16.02 -16.99
N ILE A 427 2.15 -15.59 -16.06
CA ILE A 427 1.95 -14.39 -15.23
C ILE A 427 2.25 -13.13 -16.06
N GLN A 428 1.34 -12.16 -16.01
CA GLN A 428 1.49 -10.89 -16.72
C GLN A 428 2.08 -9.77 -15.85
N LYS A 429 1.73 -9.74 -14.56
CA LYS A 429 2.05 -8.67 -13.61
C LYS A 429 2.39 -9.26 -12.24
N GLY A 430 3.01 -8.46 -11.38
CA GLY A 430 3.35 -8.82 -10.00
C GLY A 430 2.18 -9.32 -9.14
N TYR A 431 2.42 -9.43 -7.85
CA TYR A 431 1.53 -10.10 -6.91
C TYR A 431 0.78 -9.09 -6.04
N TRP A 432 -0.48 -9.39 -5.77
CA TRP A 432 -1.28 -8.68 -4.77
C TRP A 432 -1.44 -9.54 -3.52
N ALA A 433 -1.08 -8.99 -2.37
CA ALA A 433 -1.51 -9.51 -1.08
C ALA A 433 -2.76 -8.76 -0.62
N VAL A 434 -3.79 -9.51 -0.25
CA VAL A 434 -5.07 -8.97 0.20
C VAL A 434 -5.40 -9.56 1.56
N PHE A 435 -5.44 -8.74 2.60
CA PHE A 435 -5.98 -9.13 3.90
C PHE A 435 -7.46 -8.80 3.96
N ARG A 436 -8.26 -9.71 4.50
CA ARG A 436 -9.64 -9.45 4.93
C ARG A 436 -9.88 -10.06 6.31
N GLY A 437 -10.25 -9.23 7.28
CA GLY A 437 -10.42 -9.65 8.67
C GLY A 437 -10.65 -8.49 9.61
N THR A 438 -10.15 -8.59 10.84
CA THR A 438 -10.21 -7.53 11.84
C THR A 438 -8.88 -6.76 11.89
N LEU A 439 -8.92 -5.45 11.68
CA LEU A 439 -7.77 -4.54 11.80
C LEU A 439 -7.96 -3.65 13.02
N GLY A 440 -7.23 -3.94 14.10
CA GLY A 440 -7.43 -3.30 15.40
C GLY A 440 -8.86 -3.58 15.90
N ALA A 441 -9.70 -2.55 15.97
CA ALA A 441 -11.10 -2.68 16.36
C ALA A 441 -12.10 -2.79 15.18
N GLU A 442 -11.66 -2.58 13.94
CA GLU A 442 -12.53 -2.62 12.76
C GLU A 442 -12.66 -4.05 12.23
N GLN A 443 -13.87 -4.61 12.30
CA GLN A 443 -14.20 -5.89 11.68
C GLN A 443 -14.40 -5.74 10.17
N ASN A 444 -14.09 -6.80 9.42
CA ASN A 444 -14.20 -6.85 7.96
C ASN A 444 -13.39 -5.75 7.24
N ALA A 445 -12.31 -5.28 7.86
CA ALA A 445 -11.32 -4.43 7.23
C ALA A 445 -10.66 -5.18 6.06
N VAL A 446 -10.23 -4.41 5.06
CA VAL A 446 -9.58 -4.93 3.85
C VAL A 446 -8.31 -4.13 3.63
N ILE A 447 -7.20 -4.82 3.37
CA ILE A 447 -5.90 -4.20 3.06
C ILE A 447 -5.40 -4.82 1.77
N GLY A 448 -4.93 -3.99 0.84
CA GLY A 448 -4.24 -4.43 -0.36
C GLY A 448 -2.77 -4.04 -0.29
N SER A 449 -1.92 -4.81 -0.96
CA SER A 449 -0.53 -4.46 -1.25
C SER A 449 -0.13 -5.10 -2.56
N PHE A 450 0.70 -4.43 -3.36
CA PHE A 450 1.24 -4.90 -4.62
C PHE A 450 2.76 -4.96 -4.57
N THR A 451 3.33 -6.02 -5.12
CA THR A 451 4.79 -6.18 -5.23
C THR A 451 5.18 -6.97 -6.46
N ASP A 452 6.32 -6.64 -7.05
CA ASP A 452 7.00 -7.52 -7.99
C ASP A 452 7.89 -8.47 -7.18
N LEU A 453 7.40 -9.69 -6.96
CA LEU A 453 8.16 -10.67 -6.17
C LEU A 453 9.40 -11.11 -6.94
N VAL A 454 10.55 -10.88 -6.30
CA VAL A 454 11.80 -11.55 -6.62
C VAL A 454 11.90 -12.75 -5.69
N TRP A 455 11.93 -13.96 -6.27
CA TRP A 455 12.02 -15.18 -5.48
C TRP A 455 13.41 -15.30 -4.87
N VAL A 456 13.47 -15.48 -3.55
CA VAL A 456 14.71 -15.83 -2.88
C VAL A 456 14.94 -17.32 -3.14
N GLU A 457 15.86 -17.63 -4.03
CA GLU A 457 16.25 -19.00 -4.32
C GLU A 457 17.25 -19.49 -3.28
N GLU A 458 17.35 -20.82 -3.10
CA GLU A 458 18.15 -21.43 -2.05
C GLU A 458 19.62 -20.97 -2.08
N TRP A 459 20.14 -20.59 -3.27
CA TRP A 459 21.54 -20.20 -3.51
C TRP A 459 21.81 -18.69 -3.47
N ASP A 460 20.79 -17.87 -3.18
CA ASP A 460 20.94 -16.42 -3.14
C ASP A 460 21.87 -15.93 -2.02
N LYS A 461 22.08 -16.79 -1.01
CA LYS A 461 22.95 -16.49 0.14
C LYS A 461 24.37 -17.05 -0.02
N GLY A 462 24.70 -17.68 -1.16
CA GLY A 462 25.99 -18.28 -1.43
C GLY A 462 26.38 -19.32 -0.37
N PHE A 463 27.60 -19.25 0.17
CA PHE A 463 28.09 -20.23 1.17
C PHE A 463 27.47 -20.08 2.56
N LYS A 464 26.52 -19.16 2.77
CA LYS A 464 25.82 -18.98 4.05
C LYS A 464 24.55 -19.82 4.17
N ASP A 465 24.09 -20.45 3.10
CA ASP A 465 22.92 -21.34 3.12
C ASP A 465 23.31 -22.83 3.29
N ASN A 466 22.32 -23.68 3.58
CA ASN A 466 22.50 -25.11 3.88
C ASN A 466 22.49 -25.98 2.61
N HIS A 467 23.38 -25.71 1.66
CA HIS A 467 23.58 -26.57 0.49
C HIS A 467 24.46 -27.78 0.80
N PRO A 468 24.21 -28.94 0.18
CA PRO A 468 25.10 -30.10 0.27
C PRO A 468 26.33 -29.91 -0.63
N TRP A 469 27.17 -28.89 -0.36
CA TRP A 469 28.44 -28.68 -1.05
C TRP A 469 29.29 -29.94 -0.95
N TRP A 470 29.50 -30.62 -2.07
CA TRP A 470 30.30 -31.84 -2.06
C TRP A 470 31.76 -31.49 -2.23
N VAL A 471 32.59 -31.94 -1.29
CA VAL A 471 34.04 -31.69 -1.32
C VAL A 471 34.76 -32.97 -1.76
N LYS A 472 35.40 -32.94 -2.92
CA LYS A 472 36.35 -33.98 -3.34
C LYS A 472 37.76 -33.55 -2.98
N VAL A 473 38.31 -34.14 -1.92
CA VAL A 473 39.72 -33.94 -1.52
C VAL A 473 40.63 -35.09 -1.94
N THR A 474 40.07 -36.23 -2.37
CA THR A 474 40.76 -37.41 -2.91
C THR A 474 39.80 -38.27 -3.74
N ASP A 475 40.24 -38.80 -4.88
CA ASP A 475 39.43 -39.61 -5.79
C ASP A 475 38.90 -40.92 -5.12
N PRO A 476 37.57 -41.18 -5.12
CA PRO A 476 36.98 -42.39 -4.55
C PRO A 476 37.20 -43.68 -5.37
N ILE A 477 37.76 -43.62 -6.57
CA ILE A 477 38.25 -44.80 -7.33
C ILE A 477 39.60 -45.28 -6.76
N TYR A 478 40.34 -44.42 -6.04
CA TYR A 478 41.74 -44.65 -5.66
C TYR A 478 42.02 -44.49 -4.15
N GLN A 479 41.09 -44.91 -3.29
CA GLN A 479 41.22 -44.91 -1.81
C GLN A 479 42.49 -45.58 -1.24
N ASN A 480 43.31 -46.25 -2.07
CA ASN A 480 44.47 -47.03 -1.63
C ASN A 480 45.84 -46.40 -1.93
N TYR A 481 45.92 -45.18 -2.46
CA TYR A 481 47.20 -44.49 -2.65
C TYR A 481 47.31 -43.27 -1.72
N ILE A 482 47.45 -43.52 -0.42
CA ILE A 482 48.04 -42.54 0.49
C ILE A 482 49.48 -42.35 0.01
N VAL A 483 49.77 -41.23 -0.65
CA VAL A 483 51.14 -40.78 -0.84
C VAL A 483 51.74 -40.62 0.56
N PRO A 484 52.81 -41.34 0.92
CA PRO A 484 53.45 -41.14 2.22
C PRO A 484 53.95 -39.70 2.30
N GLY A 485 53.24 -38.84 3.04
CA GLY A 485 53.53 -37.40 3.17
C GLY A 485 52.50 -36.44 2.55
N GLY A 486 51.40 -36.91 1.94
CA GLY A 486 50.34 -36.03 1.45
C GLY A 486 49.53 -35.40 2.59
N SER A 487 49.47 -34.07 2.67
CA SER A 487 48.51 -33.37 3.54
C SER A 487 47.11 -33.48 2.95
N LEU A 488 46.09 -33.61 3.80
CA LEU A 488 44.69 -33.40 3.40
C LEU A 488 44.58 -32.00 2.78
N GLN A 489 44.01 -31.89 1.57
CA GLN A 489 43.75 -30.62 0.91
C GLN A 489 42.62 -29.90 1.67
N PRO A 490 42.88 -28.78 2.37
CA PRO A 490 41.87 -28.18 3.24
C PRO A 490 40.83 -27.42 2.40
N THR A 491 39.57 -27.69 2.68
CA THR A 491 38.42 -26.93 2.19
C THR A 491 37.52 -26.60 3.36
N THR A 492 37.29 -25.31 3.60
CA THR A 492 36.47 -24.84 4.73
C THR A 492 35.52 -23.74 4.29
N VAL A 493 34.33 -23.73 4.90
CA VAL A 493 33.42 -22.59 4.86
C VAL A 493 33.32 -22.04 6.27
N GLN A 494 33.81 -20.81 6.49
CA GLN A 494 33.74 -20.12 7.78
C GLN A 494 33.21 -18.71 7.59
N ASN A 495 32.21 -18.32 8.39
CA ASN A 495 31.54 -17.02 8.30
C ASN A 495 31.01 -16.67 6.90
N GLY A 496 30.70 -17.68 6.09
CA GLY A 496 30.24 -17.53 4.71
C GLY A 496 31.33 -17.32 3.67
N VAL A 497 32.61 -17.54 4.01
CA VAL A 497 33.73 -17.49 3.06
C VAL A 497 34.23 -18.91 2.82
N LEU A 498 34.33 -19.31 1.55
CA LEU A 498 34.96 -20.55 1.11
C LEU A 498 36.47 -20.32 1.00
N THR A 499 37.25 -21.21 1.63
CA THR A 499 38.71 -21.28 1.47
C THR A 499 39.09 -22.67 0.99
N MET A 500 39.81 -22.76 -0.12
CA MET A 500 40.35 -24.01 -0.67
C MET A 500 41.86 -23.88 -0.83
N SER A 501 42.58 -24.96 -0.57
CA SER A 501 43.99 -25.06 -0.95
C SER A 501 44.29 -26.43 -1.56
N ASN A 502 45.16 -26.43 -2.55
CA ASN A 502 45.66 -27.64 -3.19
C ASN A 502 47.19 -27.61 -3.18
N PHE A 503 47.85 -28.66 -2.70
CA PHE A 503 49.29 -28.67 -2.48
C PHE A 503 49.94 -29.91 -3.09
N ARG A 504 51.03 -29.69 -3.82
CA ARG A 504 51.94 -30.74 -4.29
C ARG A 504 53.35 -30.46 -3.77
N PRO A 505 53.94 -31.38 -2.98
CA PRO A 505 55.33 -31.23 -2.57
C PRO A 505 56.33 -31.48 -3.71
N ALA A 506 57.48 -30.82 -3.64
CA ALA A 506 58.65 -31.10 -4.46
C ALA A 506 59.05 -32.57 -4.35
N GLY A 507 59.60 -33.14 -5.42
CA GLY A 507 60.04 -34.54 -5.41
C GLY A 507 58.93 -35.57 -5.65
N THR A 508 57.67 -35.17 -5.82
CA THR A 508 56.57 -36.10 -6.14
C THR A 508 56.83 -36.81 -7.47
N VAL A 509 56.82 -38.16 -7.48
CA VAL A 509 57.15 -38.99 -8.66
C VAL A 509 55.91 -39.71 -9.19
N ARG A 510 55.73 -39.74 -10.51
CA ARG A 510 54.73 -40.57 -11.19
C ARG A 510 55.08 -42.07 -11.05
N THR A 511 54.21 -42.84 -10.41
CA THR A 511 54.25 -44.30 -10.28
C THR A 511 53.23 -45.06 -11.15
N GLY A 512 52.37 -44.34 -11.91
CA GLY A 512 51.31 -44.88 -12.78
C GLY A 512 50.56 -43.77 -13.56
N PRO A 513 49.56 -44.12 -14.40
CA PRO A 513 48.88 -43.20 -15.32
C PRO A 513 48.32 -41.92 -14.68
N ASP A 514 47.94 -41.97 -13.41
CA ASP A 514 47.28 -40.89 -12.66
C ASP A 514 47.89 -40.67 -11.26
N SER A 515 49.06 -41.22 -11.01
CA SER A 515 49.74 -41.11 -9.70
C SER A 515 50.37 -39.72 -9.52
N GLY A 516 49.99 -39.02 -8.47
CA GLY A 516 50.53 -37.68 -8.15
C GLY A 516 49.65 -36.51 -8.59
N LEU A 517 48.49 -36.78 -9.20
CA LEU A 517 47.41 -35.80 -9.35
C LEU A 517 47.00 -35.28 -7.96
N GLN A 518 46.96 -33.96 -7.79
CA GLN A 518 46.42 -33.33 -6.58
C GLN A 518 45.17 -32.56 -6.96
N TYR A 519 44.11 -32.79 -6.22
CA TYR A 519 42.78 -32.35 -6.60
C TYR A 519 42.01 -31.86 -5.37
N ASN A 520 41.36 -30.72 -5.52
CA ASN A 520 40.43 -30.18 -4.53
C ASN A 520 39.25 -29.54 -5.26
N GLU A 521 38.06 -30.09 -5.07
CA GLU A 521 36.84 -29.70 -5.80
C GLU A 521 35.68 -29.49 -4.84
N VAL A 522 34.87 -28.48 -5.14
CA VAL A 522 33.61 -28.19 -4.47
C VAL A 522 32.53 -28.08 -5.53
N ILE A 523 31.57 -29.01 -5.52
CA ILE A 523 30.49 -29.07 -6.53
C ILE A 523 29.10 -29.02 -5.88
N ILE A 524 28.15 -28.46 -6.63
CA ILE A 524 26.71 -28.51 -6.36
C ILE A 524 25.95 -28.82 -7.66
N GLY A 525 24.97 -29.74 -7.61
CA GLY A 525 24.24 -30.22 -8.79
C GLY A 525 24.61 -31.64 -9.26
N ALA A 526 23.87 -32.18 -10.23
CA ALA A 526 23.98 -33.57 -10.66
C ALA A 526 25.02 -33.76 -11.78
N PHE A 527 26.17 -34.37 -11.46
CA PHE A 527 27.13 -34.82 -12.47
C PHE A 527 26.68 -36.18 -13.05
N GLN A 528 26.01 -36.18 -14.20
CA GLN A 528 25.65 -37.42 -14.89
C GLN A 528 26.88 -38.05 -15.57
N ASN A 529 27.57 -38.94 -14.86
CA ASN A 529 28.52 -39.87 -15.49
C ASN A 529 28.39 -41.30 -14.95
N GLY A 530 27.15 -41.73 -14.67
CA GLY A 530 26.82 -43.14 -14.42
C GLY A 530 27.48 -43.80 -13.19
N ASP A 531 28.21 -43.06 -12.37
CA ASP A 531 28.81 -43.58 -11.13
C ASP A 531 27.73 -43.64 -10.03
N PRO A 532 27.37 -44.84 -9.53
CA PRO A 532 26.30 -45.02 -8.54
C PRO A 532 26.57 -44.37 -7.18
N LYS A 533 27.75 -43.77 -6.96
CA LYS A 533 28.12 -43.06 -5.72
C LYS A 533 27.53 -41.64 -5.61
N PHE A 534 26.85 -41.14 -6.66
CA PHE A 534 26.23 -39.81 -6.71
C PHE A 534 24.68 -39.89 -6.66
N ALA A 535 24.14 -40.65 -5.70
CA ALA A 535 22.70 -40.81 -5.51
C ALA A 535 22.02 -39.50 -5.06
N PRO A 536 20.72 -39.30 -5.37
CA PRO A 536 20.09 -37.99 -5.42
C PRO A 536 19.79 -37.50 -4.01
N TYR A 537 20.59 -36.57 -3.51
CA TYR A 537 20.10 -35.62 -2.52
C TYR A 537 19.18 -34.64 -3.24
N ASN A 538 18.22 -34.05 -2.51
CA ASN A 538 17.10 -33.21 -3.01
C ASN A 538 17.53 -31.92 -3.76
N ASP A 539 18.69 -31.89 -4.41
CA ASP A 539 19.14 -30.77 -5.21
C ASP A 539 18.22 -30.59 -6.41
N SER A 540 17.83 -29.35 -6.60
CA SER A 540 16.80 -28.95 -7.55
C SER A 540 17.40 -28.59 -8.93
N PHE A 541 18.58 -29.12 -9.25
CA PHE A 541 19.24 -29.02 -10.55
C PHE A 541 18.72 -30.09 -11.54
N PRO A 542 18.66 -29.83 -12.85
CA PRO A 542 19.02 -28.57 -13.51
C PRO A 542 18.01 -27.44 -13.21
N LYS A 543 18.51 -26.21 -13.09
CA LYS A 543 17.74 -25.01 -12.76
C LYS A 543 17.42 -24.21 -13.99
N THR A 544 16.14 -23.84 -14.18
CA THR A 544 15.75 -22.97 -15.28
C THR A 544 16.26 -21.56 -15.02
N ILE A 545 16.90 -20.96 -16.01
CA ILE A 545 17.41 -19.58 -15.97
C ILE A 545 16.40 -18.70 -16.69
N SER A 546 16.10 -17.55 -16.10
CA SER A 546 15.22 -16.55 -16.71
C SER A 546 16.04 -15.41 -17.33
N PRO A 547 15.45 -14.59 -18.21
CA PRO A 547 16.11 -13.39 -18.73
C PRO A 547 16.55 -12.38 -17.65
N ASN A 548 15.99 -12.47 -16.44
CA ASN A 548 16.30 -11.59 -15.30
C ASN A 548 17.33 -12.19 -14.33
N THR A 549 17.88 -13.37 -14.62
CA THR A 549 18.89 -13.99 -13.77
C THR A 549 20.26 -13.29 -13.89
N PHE A 550 20.89 -13.01 -12.74
CA PHE A 550 22.23 -12.45 -12.60
C PHE A 550 23.16 -13.42 -11.86
N ILE A 551 24.37 -13.59 -12.37
CA ILE A 551 25.47 -14.24 -11.67
C ILE A 551 26.26 -13.17 -10.90
N ARG A 552 26.41 -13.36 -9.58
CA ARG A 552 27.27 -12.53 -8.72
C ARG A 552 28.35 -13.38 -8.08
N ILE A 553 29.61 -13.08 -8.41
CA ILE A 553 30.78 -13.81 -7.94
C ILE A 553 31.74 -12.82 -7.30
N LYS A 554 32.19 -13.10 -6.07
CA LYS A 554 33.27 -12.36 -5.42
C LYS A 554 34.36 -13.31 -4.93
N VAL A 555 35.50 -13.26 -5.60
CA VAL A 555 36.72 -14.00 -5.24
C VAL A 555 37.75 -13.00 -4.74
N ASP A 556 38.17 -13.15 -3.48
CA ASP A 556 39.15 -12.27 -2.84
C ASP A 556 40.59 -12.69 -3.17
N ALA A 557 40.84 -13.99 -3.33
CA ALA A 557 42.14 -14.52 -3.74
C ALA A 557 42.00 -15.79 -4.60
N MET A 558 42.84 -15.90 -5.64
CA MET A 558 43.01 -17.09 -6.47
C MET A 558 44.46 -17.10 -6.97
N SER A 559 45.23 -18.14 -6.69
CA SER A 559 46.64 -18.17 -7.11
C SER A 559 47.23 -19.57 -7.14
N THR A 560 48.07 -19.81 -8.15
CA THR A 560 48.96 -20.98 -8.23
C THR A 560 50.42 -20.52 -8.10
N VAL A 561 51.16 -21.06 -7.12
CA VAL A 561 52.54 -20.63 -6.78
C VAL A 561 53.49 -21.82 -6.62
N PRO A 562 54.72 -21.77 -7.17
CA PRO A 562 55.14 -20.83 -8.20
C PRO A 562 54.31 -21.08 -9.45
N ASN A 563 53.96 -20.04 -10.20
CA ASN A 563 53.36 -20.17 -11.53
C ASN A 563 54.49 -20.57 -12.50
N PRO A 564 54.75 -21.88 -12.72
CA PRO A 564 55.95 -22.29 -13.43
C PRO A 564 55.55 -22.36 -14.90
N TYR A 565 55.85 -21.32 -15.67
CA TYR A 565 55.95 -21.46 -17.12
C TYR A 565 57.15 -22.38 -17.42
N GLN A 566 56.99 -23.69 -17.27
CA GLN A 566 57.93 -24.71 -17.72
C GLN A 566 57.23 -25.63 -18.70
N PRO A 567 57.48 -25.48 -20.02
CA PRO A 567 57.00 -26.41 -21.02
C PRO A 567 57.86 -27.68 -20.95
N SER A 568 57.51 -28.61 -20.08
CA SER A 568 58.04 -29.98 -20.14
C SER A 568 56.88 -30.95 -20.00
N GLY A 569 56.31 -31.26 -21.17
CA GLY A 569 55.32 -32.28 -21.52
C GLY A 569 54.66 -33.10 -20.40
N PHE A 570 53.33 -33.15 -20.47
CA PHE A 570 52.50 -34.12 -19.78
C PHE A 570 53.01 -35.56 -19.97
N CYS A 571 52.76 -36.41 -18.97
CA CYS A 571 53.19 -37.82 -18.99
C CYS A 571 52.24 -38.75 -19.69
N ASP A 572 51.05 -38.25 -19.99
CA ASP A 572 50.20 -38.84 -20.99
C ASP A 572 50.74 -38.46 -22.39
N PRO A 573 51.18 -39.42 -23.21
CA PRO A 573 51.56 -39.17 -24.59
C PRO A 573 50.45 -38.46 -25.40
N ALA A 574 49.18 -38.66 -25.05
CA ALA A 574 48.05 -37.98 -25.68
C ALA A 574 48.02 -36.47 -25.39
N LEU A 575 48.55 -36.03 -24.25
CA LEU A 575 48.56 -34.63 -23.83
C LEU A 575 49.92 -33.95 -24.03
N SER A 576 50.99 -34.72 -24.23
CA SER A 576 52.37 -34.22 -24.40
C SER A 576 52.60 -33.27 -25.59
N SER A 577 51.66 -33.20 -26.53
CA SER A 577 51.72 -32.31 -27.72
C SER A 577 51.16 -30.91 -27.50
N ILE A 578 50.57 -30.67 -26.32
CA ILE A 578 49.84 -29.47 -25.97
C ILE A 578 50.73 -28.65 -25.03
N GLY A 579 51.17 -27.47 -25.47
CA GLY A 579 52.08 -26.59 -24.73
C GLY A 579 51.46 -25.85 -23.55
N ASP A 580 50.45 -26.43 -22.91
CA ASP A 580 49.60 -25.77 -21.90
C ASP A 580 50.03 -26.09 -20.45
N PRO A 581 49.64 -25.25 -19.48
CA PRO A 581 49.95 -25.47 -18.07
C PRO A 581 49.33 -26.77 -17.54
N ALA A 582 50.12 -27.55 -16.80
CA ALA A 582 49.67 -28.78 -16.14
C ALA A 582 48.94 -28.48 -14.80
N TRP A 583 48.06 -27.48 -14.79
CA TRP A 583 47.20 -27.15 -13.66
C TRP A 583 45.99 -26.34 -14.12
N TRP A 584 44.97 -26.29 -13.28
CA TRP A 584 43.86 -25.36 -13.43
C TRP A 584 43.23 -24.99 -12.10
N GLU A 585 42.67 -23.78 -12.07
CA GLU A 585 41.93 -23.23 -10.94
C GLU A 585 40.80 -22.33 -11.47
N TYR A 586 39.56 -22.79 -11.39
CA TYR A 586 38.40 -22.07 -11.94
C TYR A 586 37.10 -22.40 -11.19
N ILE A 587 36.09 -21.56 -11.43
CA ILE A 587 34.69 -21.82 -11.08
C ILE A 587 33.94 -22.06 -12.39
N ASP A 588 33.40 -23.24 -12.61
CA ASP A 588 32.66 -23.63 -13.81
C ASP A 588 31.15 -23.63 -13.54
N LEU A 589 30.41 -22.94 -14.40
CA LEU A 589 28.96 -23.00 -14.45
C LEU A 589 28.59 -23.71 -15.74
N ASN A 590 27.99 -24.89 -15.60
CA ASN A 590 27.58 -25.70 -16.74
C ASN A 590 26.12 -25.43 -17.07
N PHE A 591 25.85 -25.00 -18.31
CA PHE A 591 24.52 -24.74 -18.80
C PHE A 591 24.10 -25.73 -19.87
N SER A 592 22.78 -25.93 -20.04
CA SER A 592 22.21 -26.59 -21.20
C SER A 592 21.06 -25.81 -21.81
N MET A 593 20.90 -25.95 -23.13
CA MET A 593 19.79 -25.40 -23.90
C MET A 593 19.12 -26.52 -24.69
N ASP A 594 17.79 -26.49 -24.82
CA ASP A 594 16.97 -27.49 -25.54
C ASP A 594 17.32 -28.95 -25.16
N GLY A 595 17.79 -29.16 -23.93
CA GLY A 595 18.14 -30.46 -23.34
C GLY A 595 19.25 -31.25 -24.04
N ARG A 596 20.14 -30.62 -24.85
CA ARG A 596 21.10 -31.36 -25.70
C ARG A 596 22.53 -30.85 -25.77
N GLU A 597 22.79 -29.55 -25.63
CA GLU A 597 24.15 -28.99 -25.70
C GLU A 597 24.59 -28.48 -24.34
N TYR A 598 25.85 -28.77 -23.97
CA TYR A 598 26.46 -28.34 -22.71
C TYR A 598 27.43 -27.18 -22.96
N TYR A 599 27.28 -26.12 -22.17
CA TYR A 599 28.12 -24.93 -22.21
C TYR A 599 28.80 -24.74 -20.87
N ASN A 600 30.12 -24.86 -20.81
CA ASN A 600 30.90 -24.71 -19.58
C ASN A 600 31.51 -23.31 -19.54
N ILE A 601 31.05 -22.46 -18.63
CA ILE A 601 31.56 -21.09 -18.47
C ILE A 601 32.45 -21.04 -17.23
N LYS A 602 33.76 -20.95 -17.47
CA LYS A 602 34.82 -20.93 -16.45
C LYS A 602 35.16 -19.50 -16.04
N PHE A 603 34.94 -19.18 -14.77
CA PHE A 603 35.40 -17.96 -14.14
C PHE A 603 36.75 -18.21 -13.47
N THR A 604 37.79 -17.51 -13.92
CA THR A 604 39.18 -17.79 -13.51
C THR A 604 40.05 -16.53 -13.57
N THR A 605 41.35 -16.66 -13.30
CA THR A 605 42.37 -15.61 -13.46
C THR A 605 43.36 -16.00 -14.55
N PRO A 606 44.01 -15.03 -15.23
CA PRO A 606 44.97 -15.34 -16.28
C PRO A 606 46.08 -16.30 -15.82
N GLY A 607 46.26 -17.42 -16.54
CA GLY A 607 47.23 -18.47 -16.23
C GLY A 607 46.70 -19.65 -15.40
N ASN A 608 45.41 -19.66 -15.04
CA ASN A 608 44.74 -20.74 -14.29
C ASN A 608 43.62 -21.44 -15.09
N GLU A 609 43.45 -21.10 -16.38
CA GLU A 609 42.33 -21.52 -17.22
C GLU A 609 42.28 -23.04 -17.48
N GLY A 610 43.43 -23.71 -17.38
CA GLY A 610 43.59 -25.10 -17.78
C GLY A 610 43.58 -25.31 -19.28
N TYR A 611 43.55 -26.59 -19.67
CA TYR A 611 43.49 -26.97 -21.08
C TYR A 611 42.12 -26.64 -21.70
N ASP A 612 42.14 -26.06 -22.91
CA ASP A 612 40.93 -25.74 -23.66
C ASP A 612 40.54 -26.92 -24.57
N TRP A 613 39.61 -27.73 -24.09
CA TRP A 613 38.93 -28.73 -24.91
C TRP A 613 37.91 -28.04 -25.83
N SER A 614 38.40 -27.24 -26.79
CA SER A 614 37.58 -26.41 -27.70
C SER A 614 36.46 -27.17 -28.45
N SER A 615 36.52 -28.49 -28.51
CA SER A 615 35.45 -29.36 -29.03
C SER A 615 34.29 -29.62 -28.05
N PHE A 616 34.32 -29.10 -26.82
CA PHE A 616 33.35 -29.37 -25.74
C PHE A 616 32.70 -28.10 -25.13
N GLY A 617 32.85 -26.92 -25.76
CA GLY A 617 32.10 -25.72 -25.37
C GLY A 617 32.55 -25.05 -24.06
N TYR A 618 33.87 -24.93 -23.84
CA TYR A 618 34.45 -24.23 -22.70
C TYR A 618 34.72 -22.75 -23.02
N TYR A 619 34.32 -21.84 -22.13
CA TYR A 619 34.51 -20.39 -22.29
C TYR A 619 35.13 -19.80 -21.02
N ASN A 620 36.14 -18.93 -21.16
CA ASN A 620 36.81 -18.30 -20.02
C ASN A 620 36.30 -16.88 -19.78
N ILE A 621 35.95 -16.56 -18.54
CA ILE A 621 35.62 -15.23 -18.04
C ILE A 621 36.63 -14.87 -16.95
N TYR A 622 37.32 -13.75 -17.13
CA TYR A 622 38.38 -13.33 -16.22
C TYR A 622 37.84 -12.51 -15.04
N LEU A 623 38.11 -13.01 -13.83
CA LEU A 623 37.73 -12.38 -12.56
C LEU A 623 38.70 -11.24 -12.21
N THR A 624 38.15 -10.18 -11.62
CA THR A 624 38.94 -9.15 -10.92
C THR A 624 38.92 -9.45 -9.44
N LEU A 625 40.06 -9.91 -8.89
CA LEU A 625 40.15 -10.30 -7.48
C LEU A 625 39.82 -9.12 -6.54
N GLY A 626 39.15 -9.43 -5.43
CA GLY A 626 38.72 -8.46 -4.40
C GLY A 626 37.51 -7.60 -4.78
N SER A 627 36.99 -7.75 -6.00
CA SER A 627 35.79 -7.04 -6.48
C SER A 627 34.69 -8.03 -6.84
N GLU A 628 33.44 -7.60 -6.68
CA GLU A 628 32.30 -8.37 -7.16
C GLU A 628 32.19 -8.27 -8.68
N MET A 629 32.07 -9.41 -9.34
CA MET A 629 31.53 -9.51 -10.69
C MET A 629 30.02 -9.71 -10.61
N ARG A 630 29.25 -8.86 -11.29
CA ARG A 630 27.80 -8.99 -11.47
C ARG A 630 27.50 -8.99 -12.97
N ILE A 631 26.90 -10.05 -13.49
CA ILE A 631 26.59 -10.18 -14.92
C ILE A 631 25.24 -10.87 -15.13
N ASN A 632 24.40 -10.32 -16.01
CA ASN A 632 23.17 -10.96 -16.44
C ASN A 632 23.51 -12.16 -17.34
N VAL A 633 22.79 -13.28 -17.21
CA VAL A 633 23.13 -14.51 -17.94
C VAL A 633 22.96 -14.32 -19.46
N ASP A 634 21.89 -13.70 -19.93
CA ASP A 634 21.71 -13.46 -21.38
C ASP A 634 22.82 -12.57 -21.95
N GLN A 635 23.20 -11.52 -21.21
CA GLN A 635 24.33 -10.65 -21.59
C GLN A 635 25.66 -11.42 -21.64
N LEU A 636 25.87 -12.37 -20.71
CA LEU A 636 27.03 -13.24 -20.72
C LEU A 636 27.07 -14.11 -21.98
N PHE A 637 25.99 -14.82 -22.30
CA PHE A 637 25.90 -15.63 -23.51
C PHE A 637 26.07 -14.80 -24.78
N GLN A 638 25.46 -13.61 -24.83
CA GLN A 638 25.62 -12.66 -25.94
C GLN A 638 27.08 -12.21 -26.11
N SER A 639 27.79 -11.94 -25.01
CA SER A 639 29.21 -11.56 -25.05
C SER A 639 30.13 -12.67 -25.58
N LEU A 640 29.71 -13.92 -25.41
CA LEU A 640 30.40 -15.11 -25.93
C LEU A 640 29.98 -15.46 -27.38
N GLY A 641 29.03 -14.73 -27.96
CA GLY A 641 28.51 -14.99 -29.30
C GLY A 641 27.61 -16.24 -29.38
N ILE A 642 27.05 -16.67 -28.25
CA ILE A 642 26.20 -17.86 -28.15
C ILE A 642 24.74 -17.40 -28.11
N PRO A 643 23.90 -17.81 -29.09
CA PRO A 643 22.48 -17.48 -29.07
C PRO A 643 21.75 -18.27 -27.98
N VAL A 644 21.05 -17.58 -27.07
CA VAL A 644 20.24 -18.22 -26.04
C VAL A 644 18.98 -18.81 -26.66
N VAL A 645 18.72 -20.09 -26.37
CA VAL A 645 17.51 -20.82 -26.77
C VAL A 645 16.85 -21.41 -25.53
N GLU A 646 15.57 -21.10 -25.34
CA GLU A 646 14.82 -21.59 -24.19
C GLU A 646 14.37 -23.05 -24.36
N PRO A 647 14.35 -23.86 -23.27
CA PRO A 647 14.71 -23.48 -21.91
C PRO A 647 16.24 -23.45 -21.70
N LEU A 648 16.76 -22.34 -21.19
CA LEU A 648 18.12 -22.25 -20.67
C LEU A 648 18.16 -22.82 -19.24
N GLN A 649 19.09 -23.74 -18.99
CA GLN A 649 19.22 -24.39 -17.70
C GLN A 649 20.65 -24.34 -17.18
N LEU A 650 20.84 -24.09 -15.89
CA LEU A 650 22.09 -24.31 -15.17
C LEU A 650 22.07 -25.72 -14.57
N ASN A 651 23.03 -26.57 -14.93
CA ASN A 651 23.07 -27.98 -14.58
C ASN A 651 23.89 -28.25 -13.30
N PHE A 652 24.99 -27.54 -13.11
CA PHE A 652 25.82 -27.61 -11.91
C PHE A 652 26.75 -26.39 -11.79
N ILE A 653 27.32 -26.21 -10.60
CA ILE A 653 28.44 -25.29 -10.33
C ILE A 653 29.59 -26.11 -9.76
N ASP A 654 30.77 -26.03 -10.37
CA ASP A 654 31.99 -26.71 -9.95
C ASP A 654 33.09 -25.69 -9.63
N ILE A 655 33.66 -25.73 -8.44
CA ILE A 655 34.83 -24.95 -8.03
C ILE A 655 36.01 -25.90 -7.93
N ASN A 656 36.99 -25.74 -8.81
CA ASN A 656 37.97 -26.77 -9.09
C ASN A 656 39.40 -26.25 -8.92
N GLN A 657 40.23 -27.01 -8.21
CA GLN A 657 41.68 -26.88 -8.15
C GLN A 657 42.31 -28.21 -8.53
N GLN A 658 43.13 -28.23 -9.59
CA GLN A 658 43.86 -29.42 -9.99
C GLN A 658 45.30 -29.09 -10.36
N LEU A 659 46.21 -29.92 -9.85
CA LEU A 659 47.60 -29.99 -10.27
C LEU A 659 47.79 -31.33 -10.99
N TRP A 660 48.15 -31.29 -12.28
CA TRP A 660 48.37 -32.46 -13.15
C TRP A 660 49.78 -33.05 -13.00
N ASP A 661 49.97 -34.34 -13.24
CA ASP A 661 51.24 -35.03 -13.00
C ASP A 661 52.36 -34.60 -13.97
N TYR A 662 53.61 -34.63 -13.50
CA TYR A 662 54.81 -34.31 -14.27
C TYR A 662 55.73 -35.51 -14.40
N CYS A 663 56.52 -35.56 -15.48
CA CYS A 663 57.29 -36.78 -15.83
C CYS A 663 58.63 -36.83 -15.15
N SER A 664 59.09 -35.66 -14.71
CA SER A 664 60.20 -35.50 -13.80
C SER A 664 59.66 -34.85 -12.52
N PRO A 665 60.13 -35.28 -11.34
CA PRO A 665 59.73 -34.65 -10.10
C PRO A 665 60.12 -33.15 -10.10
N LEU A 666 59.19 -32.31 -9.68
CA LEU A 666 59.43 -30.88 -9.54
C LEU A 666 60.47 -30.61 -8.44
N SER A 667 61.31 -29.61 -8.64
CA SER A 667 62.30 -29.16 -7.65
C SER A 667 61.73 -28.19 -6.60
N VAL A 668 60.47 -27.79 -6.75
CA VAL A 668 59.78 -26.81 -5.91
C VAL A 668 58.37 -27.30 -5.60
N ASP A 669 57.86 -26.92 -4.43
CA ASP A 669 56.47 -27.15 -4.04
C ASP A 669 55.53 -26.34 -4.93
N GLN A 670 54.36 -26.88 -5.24
CA GLN A 670 53.27 -26.14 -5.88
C GLN A 670 52.09 -26.01 -4.92
N GLN A 671 51.50 -24.83 -4.89
CA GLN A 671 50.34 -24.54 -4.06
C GLN A 671 49.31 -23.73 -4.86
N GLN A 672 48.07 -24.18 -4.84
CA GLN A 672 46.90 -23.41 -5.27
C GLN A 672 46.14 -22.93 -4.03
N SER A 673 45.56 -21.75 -4.11
CA SER A 673 44.74 -21.18 -3.04
C SER A 673 43.61 -20.35 -3.59
N LEU A 674 42.40 -20.60 -3.09
CA LEU A 674 41.18 -19.87 -3.38
C LEU A 674 40.59 -19.33 -2.07
N GLN A 675 40.23 -18.06 -2.07
CA GLN A 675 39.36 -17.45 -1.07
C GLN A 675 38.21 -16.75 -1.77
N MET A 676 36.98 -17.16 -1.45
CA MET A 676 35.79 -16.73 -2.15
C MET A 676 34.68 -16.39 -1.16
N ASP A 677 34.12 -15.19 -1.31
CA ASP A 677 33.07 -14.68 -0.43
C ASP A 677 31.70 -15.26 -0.79
N TYR A 678 31.38 -15.34 -2.08
CA TYR A 678 30.13 -15.93 -2.55
C TYR A 678 30.14 -16.16 -4.05
N ILE A 679 29.32 -17.14 -4.46
CA ILE A 679 28.68 -17.22 -5.77
C ILE A 679 27.18 -17.22 -5.52
N ARG A 680 26.45 -16.38 -6.26
CA ARG A 680 24.99 -16.25 -6.18
C ARG A 680 24.43 -16.20 -7.58
N ILE A 681 23.29 -16.82 -7.78
CA ILE A 681 22.52 -16.79 -9.01
C ILE A 681 21.19 -16.17 -8.62
N LEU A 682 21.01 -14.87 -8.87
CA LEU A 682 19.89 -14.10 -8.34
C LEU A 682 18.91 -13.75 -9.44
N GLU A 683 17.62 -13.86 -9.18
CA GLU A 683 16.64 -13.08 -9.94
C GLU A 683 16.75 -11.61 -9.51
N GLU A 684 16.86 -10.69 -10.45
CA GLU A 684 16.85 -9.26 -10.13
C GLU A 684 15.83 -8.54 -11.02
N ALA A 685 14.98 -7.71 -10.42
CA ALA A 685 14.04 -6.88 -11.17
C ALA A 685 14.84 -5.97 -12.14
N THR A 686 14.48 -6.00 -13.42
CA THR A 686 15.04 -5.07 -14.39
C THR A 686 14.60 -3.65 -13.98
N PRO A 687 15.52 -2.69 -13.77
CA PRO A 687 15.12 -1.32 -13.52
C PRO A 687 14.25 -0.83 -14.70
N PRO A 688 13.16 -0.08 -14.42
CA PRO A 688 12.25 0.40 -15.45
C PRO A 688 12.92 1.31 -16.50
#